data_AF-A0A2V5RE40-F1
#
_entry.id   AF-A0A2V5RE40-F1
#
_cell.length_a   1.000
_cell.length_b   1.000
_cell.length_c   1.000
_cell.angle_alpha   90.00
_cell.angle_beta   90.00
_cell.angle_gamma   90.00
#
_symmetry.space_group_name_H-M   'P 1'
#
loop_
_entity.id
_entity.type
_entity.pdbx_description
1 polymer ?
#
loop_
_entity_poly.entity_id
_entity_poly.type
_entity_poly.pdbx_seq_one_letter_code
_entity_poly.pdbx_strand_id
1 'polypeptide(L)'
;MPQSLVSSKALAVNDNLIFWLDAPQTWNRKTRWVTLAGWCVWRSGPPLQAIRATIGGHVFEARVFHDRHDVIQHCGVSADQVRCGFSLEVRLPRGEWPLRIEASNGADGYCIVWQKNVVGPIFLSADERRQRRGKTQVAAADRFHWWLDRPLNWDKLERELPICGWCIDRVEERITGFRARVGRQIFRGTYGIQRRDLRGSFPDSPYAHCAGFAATAKLPLGRSTLALEVRDVRGEWRSFLQRQVIRQCRAARKDRPPLEDAELFDVDRRDIVSRFAFWLEPRCDWSRLPRSQRLVGWCVALHGKPIEAVRARIGHHKWEAQTGIKRPEVKAAYPDVIGALHSGFSVTINPPRGRNLLLLEACSDQVWEAFFAYRIYRPFFWRRGENRFGKANRYEYWLRLYDRLDARDRSAIRRHIRSFDKRPRFSILIPCYNSDLRFLRAAIRSVRGQLYPDWEICAVDDASEDPAVWRLLQSAAQREPRMKIHRRRERGHISAASNDALDMATGDFIVLLDHDDELALHALYFAALAINRQPDLKLIYGDEDKIDENGRRFSPYFKSQWNPDLFLVQNYAAHPAILHAGLARDARGFDSEYDGAQDHEFLLRCVELIDQSQIQRIPWLLYHWRATPHSTAEAVSAKPYALDARARAVEEYLQRRRIAAVVSRQGEFQRVRYAIPVQMASIIIPTRDQASLLEKCLRSIKEKTDYEFYEFVIVDNSSSEPSTREFLQEVAKDERIRVISVPGEFNYSKLCNCGAAAARGHVLLLLNNDIEVIDPGWLSELMSQVTRPEVGVVGASLWFPDGQLQHAGIVLSPERIGNYAYFRQRRGDTGYFSQLQLVRNVAAITGACLAVRAEVYAQVGGLNERDLSIAFNDIDFCLRVRELNLRVVWTPHAELIHRESSSRGLEDTEEKQGRFHQELRYMQQRWREPLRDDPFYNPNLDLTDELFTLAFPPRLHAPWKDFDRANKATGKGGSPNNGD
;
A
#
# COMPACT_ATOMS: atom_id res chain seq x y z
N MET A 1 -10.43 36.96 4.79
CA MET A 1 -9.36 37.61 4.01
C MET A 1 -8.05 36.85 4.23
N PRO A 2 -7.25 36.55 3.18
CA PRO A 2 -7.17 37.28 1.91
C PRO A 2 -7.36 36.43 0.64
N GLN A 3 -8.38 36.76 -0.16
CA GLN A 3 -8.32 36.61 -1.64
C GLN A 3 -8.30 37.98 -2.33
N SER A 4 -8.51 39.07 -1.59
CA SER A 4 -8.77 40.42 -2.12
C SER A 4 -7.52 41.24 -2.48
N LEU A 5 -6.31 40.78 -2.16
CA LEU A 5 -5.05 41.51 -2.41
C LEU A 5 -4.25 41.00 -3.61
N VAL A 6 -4.58 39.81 -4.13
CA VAL A 6 -3.86 39.18 -5.25
C VAL A 6 -4.49 39.61 -6.57
N SER A 7 -3.66 39.97 -7.57
CA SER A 7 -4.13 40.11 -8.95
C SER A 7 -4.11 38.73 -9.62
N SER A 8 -5.15 38.38 -10.39
CA SER A 8 -5.21 37.10 -11.12
C SER A 8 -4.62 37.17 -12.52
N LYS A 9 -4.29 38.37 -13.03
CA LYS A 9 -3.60 38.62 -14.31
C LYS A 9 -2.62 39.80 -14.19
N ALA A 10 -1.61 39.83 -15.07
CA ALA A 10 -0.64 40.92 -15.16
C ALA A 10 -1.35 42.16 -15.71
N LEU A 11 -1.09 43.31 -15.10
CA LEU A 11 -1.76 44.56 -15.46
C LEU A 11 -0.73 45.51 -16.06
N ALA A 12 -0.99 45.95 -17.28
CA ALA A 12 -0.39 47.17 -17.80
C ALA A 12 -1.04 48.34 -17.05
N VAL A 13 -0.25 49.11 -16.29
CA VAL A 13 -0.76 50.21 -15.47
C VAL A 13 -0.90 51.49 -16.29
N ASN A 14 -0.01 51.63 -17.27
CA ASN A 14 -0.09 52.54 -18.40
C ASN A 14 0.61 51.87 -19.59
N ASP A 15 0.65 52.52 -20.75
CA ASP A 15 1.22 51.95 -21.98
C ASP A 15 2.72 51.60 -21.87
N ASN A 16 3.42 52.06 -20.83
CA ASN A 16 4.85 51.84 -20.65
C ASN A 16 5.24 51.02 -19.39
N LEU A 17 4.30 50.52 -18.58
CA LEU A 17 4.63 49.82 -17.31
C LEU A 17 3.74 48.60 -17.04
N ILE A 18 4.38 47.49 -16.62
CA ILE A 18 3.73 46.21 -16.30
C ILE A 18 3.99 45.83 -14.83
N PHE A 19 2.95 45.44 -14.10
CA PHE A 19 3.02 45.12 -12.67
C PHE A 19 2.25 43.83 -12.30
N TRP A 20 2.77 43.10 -11.31
CA TRP A 20 2.14 41.90 -10.73
C TRP A 20 2.42 41.75 -9.21
N LEU A 21 1.47 41.14 -8.47
CA LEU A 21 1.63 40.72 -7.07
C LEU A 21 1.50 39.19 -6.95
N ASP A 22 2.57 38.54 -6.50
CA ASP A 22 2.66 37.08 -6.35
C ASP A 22 1.73 36.55 -5.23
N ALA A 23 1.55 35.23 -5.15
CA ALA A 23 0.72 34.58 -4.13
C ALA A 23 1.43 33.38 -3.49
N PRO A 24 1.22 33.11 -2.18
CA PRO A 24 0.35 33.82 -1.23
C PRO A 24 1.08 34.90 -0.40
N GLN A 25 0.39 36.00 -0.12
CA GLN A 25 0.90 37.09 0.73
C GLN A 25 0.70 36.77 2.22
N THR A 26 1.72 36.99 3.07
CA THR A 26 1.71 36.60 4.49
C THR A 26 1.20 37.73 5.40
N TRP A 27 0.35 37.39 6.38
CA TRP A 27 -0.26 38.36 7.30
C TRP A 27 0.01 38.02 8.77
N ASN A 28 0.74 38.89 9.48
CA ASN A 28 0.96 38.75 10.91
C ASN A 28 -0.11 39.48 11.72
N ARG A 29 -1.16 38.73 12.12
CA ARG A 29 -2.29 39.24 12.93
C ARG A 29 -1.88 39.92 14.25
N LYS A 30 -0.73 39.57 14.84
CA LYS A 30 -0.28 40.17 16.11
C LYS A 30 0.40 41.52 15.92
N THR A 31 1.16 41.68 14.83
CA THR A 31 1.95 42.89 14.57
C THR A 31 1.30 43.86 13.58
N ARG A 32 0.29 43.40 12.82
CA ARG A 32 -0.45 44.11 11.74
C ARG A 32 0.37 44.40 10.48
N TRP A 33 1.38 43.57 10.20
CA TRP A 33 2.17 43.65 8.97
C TRP A 33 1.69 42.62 7.94
N VAL A 34 1.54 43.07 6.69
CA VAL A 34 1.44 42.23 5.50
C VAL A 34 2.79 42.27 4.79
N THR A 35 3.29 41.13 4.34
CA THR A 35 4.38 41.09 3.35
C THR A 35 3.74 40.98 1.96
N LEU A 36 4.14 41.85 1.05
CA LEU A 36 3.68 41.94 -0.35
C LEU A 36 4.87 41.71 -1.28
N ALA A 37 4.92 40.54 -1.93
CA ALA A 37 5.90 40.20 -2.96
C ALA A 37 5.31 40.30 -4.37
N GLY A 38 6.12 40.65 -5.36
CA GLY A 38 5.69 40.79 -6.76
C GLY A 38 6.83 41.22 -7.68
N TRP A 39 6.49 41.71 -8.87
CA TRP A 39 7.46 42.26 -9.83
C TRP A 39 6.90 43.43 -10.65
N CYS A 40 7.79 44.29 -11.16
CA CYS A 40 7.46 45.51 -11.91
C CYS A 40 8.53 45.84 -12.96
N VAL A 41 8.13 46.05 -14.23
CA VAL A 41 9.03 46.37 -15.36
C VAL A 41 8.49 47.50 -16.23
N TRP A 42 9.37 48.26 -16.88
CA TRP A 42 9.03 49.23 -17.92
C TRP A 42 9.14 48.58 -19.30
N ARG A 43 8.23 48.90 -20.23
CA ARG A 43 8.32 48.40 -21.61
C ARG A 43 9.46 49.08 -22.37
N SER A 44 9.67 50.37 -22.13
CA SER A 44 10.82 51.14 -22.61
C SER A 44 11.27 52.14 -21.54
N GLY A 45 12.58 52.25 -21.33
CA GLY A 45 13.20 53.09 -20.31
C GLY A 45 14.14 52.35 -19.36
N PRO A 46 14.77 53.06 -18.41
CA PRO A 46 15.70 52.48 -17.44
C PRO A 46 15.01 51.52 -16.45
N PRO A 47 15.77 50.57 -15.87
CA PRO A 47 15.23 49.57 -14.95
C PRO A 47 14.64 50.16 -13.67
N LEU A 48 13.80 49.36 -13.00
CA LEU A 48 13.24 49.66 -11.68
C LEU A 48 14.37 50.02 -10.69
N GLN A 49 14.36 51.26 -10.20
CA GLN A 49 15.32 51.71 -9.18
C GLN A 49 14.75 51.67 -7.77
N ALA A 50 13.46 51.98 -7.61
CA ALA A 50 12.80 51.98 -6.31
C ALA A 50 11.33 51.60 -6.41
N ILE A 51 10.82 50.90 -5.39
CA ILE A 51 9.40 50.62 -5.22
C ILE A 51 9.04 50.69 -3.74
N ARG A 52 7.88 51.28 -3.46
CA ARG A 52 7.41 51.55 -2.10
C ARG A 52 5.90 51.38 -1.99
N ALA A 53 5.41 51.23 -0.78
CA ALA A 53 3.99 51.24 -0.47
C ALA A 53 3.61 52.41 0.43
N THR A 54 2.50 53.08 0.12
CA THR A 54 2.00 54.24 0.87
C THR A 54 0.58 53.96 1.38
N ILE A 55 0.36 54.09 2.69
CA ILE A 55 -0.95 53.89 3.33
C ILE A 55 -1.12 54.79 4.55
N GLY A 56 -2.22 55.54 4.60
CA GLY A 56 -2.55 56.42 5.73
C GLY A 56 -1.46 57.46 6.06
N GLY A 57 -0.72 57.94 5.06
CA GLY A 57 0.40 58.89 5.24
C GLY A 57 1.73 58.25 5.62
N HIS A 58 1.81 56.93 5.82
CA HIS A 58 3.06 56.22 6.05
C HIS A 58 3.59 55.60 4.75
N VAL A 59 4.90 55.75 4.53
CA VAL A 59 5.64 55.18 3.38
C VAL A 59 6.50 54.02 3.87
N PHE A 60 6.48 52.92 3.11
CA PHE A 60 7.21 51.68 3.37
C PHE A 60 8.04 51.35 2.12
N GLU A 61 9.34 51.59 2.18
CA GLU A 61 10.29 51.27 1.11
C GLU A 61 10.54 49.76 1.01
N ALA A 62 10.66 49.22 -0.21
CA ALA A 62 11.03 47.82 -0.41
C ALA A 62 12.46 47.54 0.07
N ARG A 63 12.72 46.29 0.44
CA ARG A 63 14.09 45.80 0.66
C ARG A 63 14.26 44.44 0.00
N VAL A 64 15.43 44.27 -0.60
CA VAL A 64 15.81 43.16 -1.49
C VAL A 64 15.04 43.18 -2.82
N PHE A 65 15.73 43.63 -3.87
CA PHE A 65 15.32 43.35 -5.23
C PHE A 65 15.81 41.96 -5.64
N HIS A 66 14.98 41.23 -6.37
CA HIS A 66 15.28 39.87 -6.82
C HIS A 66 15.36 39.84 -8.34
N ASP A 67 16.34 39.11 -8.86
CA ASP A 67 16.54 38.94 -10.30
C ASP A 67 15.53 37.89 -10.83
N ARG A 68 14.58 38.33 -11.66
CA ARG A 68 13.46 37.55 -12.21
C ARG A 68 13.61 37.36 -13.72
N HIS A 69 14.49 36.43 -14.10
CA HIS A 69 14.80 36.10 -15.49
C HIS A 69 13.57 35.58 -16.26
N ASP A 70 12.66 34.90 -15.55
CA ASP A 70 11.35 34.45 -16.03
C ASP A 70 10.47 35.60 -16.51
N VAL A 71 10.45 36.71 -15.77
CA VAL A 71 9.63 37.90 -16.06
C VAL A 71 10.11 38.61 -17.33
N ILE A 72 11.43 38.66 -17.56
CA ILE A 72 12.02 39.30 -18.73
C ILE A 72 11.62 38.58 -20.02
N GLN A 73 11.74 37.25 -20.04
CA GLN A 73 11.33 36.43 -21.17
C GLN A 73 9.81 36.50 -21.39
N HIS A 74 9.01 36.51 -20.33
CA HIS A 74 7.55 36.59 -20.43
C HIS A 74 7.02 37.95 -20.89
N CYS A 75 7.66 39.06 -20.48
CA CYS A 75 7.23 40.43 -20.81
C CYS A 75 7.86 40.98 -22.10
N GLY A 76 8.89 40.33 -22.65
CA GLY A 76 9.60 40.78 -23.85
C GLY A 76 10.40 42.08 -23.66
N VAL A 77 10.86 42.34 -22.43
CA VAL A 77 11.61 43.56 -22.06
C VAL A 77 13.13 43.32 -22.06
N SER A 78 13.92 44.38 -21.98
CA SER A 78 15.37 44.31 -22.02
C SER A 78 15.97 43.60 -20.79
N ALA A 79 17.08 42.89 -20.98
CA ALA A 79 17.70 42.02 -19.98
C ALA A 79 18.32 42.77 -18.79
N ASP A 80 18.62 44.05 -18.93
CA ASP A 80 19.07 44.92 -17.83
C ASP A 80 17.97 45.19 -16.78
N GLN A 81 16.69 44.95 -17.12
CA GLN A 81 15.58 45.04 -16.18
C GLN A 81 15.37 43.78 -15.33
N VAL A 82 16.25 42.77 -15.41
CA VAL A 82 16.12 41.50 -14.67
C VAL A 82 15.86 41.68 -13.18
N ARG A 83 16.40 42.74 -12.57
CA ARG A 83 16.16 43.13 -11.17
C ARG A 83 14.81 43.82 -10.97
N CYS A 84 13.72 43.11 -11.26
CA CYS A 84 12.35 43.64 -11.21
C CYS A 84 11.48 43.04 -10.09
N GLY A 85 11.92 41.99 -9.40
CA GLY A 85 11.20 41.40 -8.28
C GLY A 85 11.38 42.20 -6.98
N PHE A 86 10.31 42.37 -6.19
CA PHE A 86 10.33 43.15 -4.95
C PHE A 86 9.62 42.43 -3.79
N SER A 87 9.91 42.88 -2.56
CA SER A 87 9.16 42.53 -1.36
C SER A 87 9.00 43.74 -0.44
N LEU A 88 7.77 43.95 0.05
CA LEU A 88 7.34 45.09 0.86
C LEU A 88 6.67 44.59 2.13
N GLU A 89 7.21 44.92 3.31
CA GLU A 89 6.45 44.79 4.56
C GLU A 89 5.66 46.07 4.83
N VAL A 90 4.33 45.99 4.84
CA VAL A 90 3.42 47.12 5.02
C VAL A 90 2.58 46.93 6.27
N ARG A 91 2.54 47.96 7.13
CA ARG A 91 1.73 47.91 8.36
C ARG A 91 0.37 48.56 8.16
N LEU A 92 -0.71 47.77 8.22
CA LEU A 92 -2.06 48.31 8.02
C LEU A 92 -2.55 49.07 9.28
N PRO A 93 -3.07 50.31 9.15
CA PRO A 93 -3.76 51.00 10.23
C PRO A 93 -5.10 50.30 10.58
N ARG A 94 -5.81 50.76 11.62
CA ARG A 94 -7.15 50.23 11.95
C ARG A 94 -8.20 50.93 11.09
N GLY A 95 -9.22 50.21 10.63
CA GLY A 95 -10.21 50.72 9.69
C GLY A 95 -9.83 50.46 8.23
N GLU A 96 -10.55 51.07 7.30
CA GLU A 96 -10.32 50.94 5.86
C GLU A 96 -9.49 52.11 5.32
N TRP A 97 -8.43 51.79 4.56
CA TRP A 97 -7.46 52.78 4.07
C TRP A 97 -7.03 52.45 2.63
N PRO A 98 -6.81 53.47 1.78
CA PRO A 98 -6.21 53.26 0.47
C PRO A 98 -4.74 52.88 0.63
N LEU A 99 -4.37 51.69 0.16
CA LEU A 99 -3.00 51.24 -0.02
C LEU A 99 -2.59 51.52 -1.47
N ARG A 100 -1.52 52.29 -1.67
CA ARG A 100 -0.85 52.50 -2.95
C ARG A 100 0.48 51.75 -2.96
N ILE A 101 0.85 51.19 -4.10
CA ILE A 101 2.22 50.79 -4.42
C ILE A 101 2.69 51.73 -5.52
N GLU A 102 3.89 52.28 -5.35
CA GLU A 102 4.49 53.31 -6.20
C GLU A 102 5.88 52.86 -6.64
N ALA A 103 6.20 52.99 -7.92
CA ALA A 103 7.48 52.59 -8.51
C ALA A 103 8.18 53.78 -9.19
N SER A 104 9.51 53.75 -9.24
CA SER A 104 10.35 54.74 -9.89
C SER A 104 11.52 54.10 -10.64
N ASN A 105 11.81 54.64 -11.82
CA ASN A 105 13.00 54.35 -12.63
C ASN A 105 14.13 55.39 -12.42
N GLY A 106 13.94 56.34 -11.50
CA GLY A 106 14.88 57.42 -11.20
C GLY A 106 14.71 58.70 -12.04
N ALA A 107 14.04 58.63 -13.20
CA ALA A 107 13.84 59.78 -14.10
C ALA A 107 12.46 60.44 -13.92
N ASP A 108 11.39 59.64 -13.88
CA ASP A 108 9.99 60.12 -13.95
C ASP A 108 9.36 60.39 -12.57
N GLY A 109 10.15 60.33 -11.50
CA GLY A 109 9.64 60.34 -10.12
C GLY A 109 8.94 59.02 -9.75
N TYR A 110 8.08 59.05 -8.73
CA TYR A 110 7.29 57.90 -8.30
C TYR A 110 5.91 57.90 -8.97
N CYS A 111 5.60 56.85 -9.73
CA CYS A 111 4.28 56.62 -10.32
C CYS A 111 3.52 55.55 -9.55
N ILE A 112 2.18 55.67 -9.42
CA ILE A 112 1.35 54.67 -8.74
C ILE A 112 1.17 53.47 -9.67
N VAL A 113 1.67 52.30 -9.28
CA VAL A 113 1.58 51.05 -10.05
C VAL A 113 0.39 50.17 -9.63
N TRP A 114 -0.11 50.35 -8.41
CA TRP A 114 -1.29 49.63 -7.93
C TRP A 114 -1.95 50.40 -6.78
N GLN A 115 -3.29 50.42 -6.72
CA GLN A 115 -4.04 51.01 -5.60
C GLN A 115 -5.26 50.17 -5.24
N LYS A 116 -5.47 49.92 -3.95
CA LYS A 116 -6.72 49.30 -3.44
C LYS A 116 -7.01 49.70 -2.00
N ASN A 117 -8.28 49.79 -1.63
CA ASN A 117 -8.66 49.93 -0.23
C ASN A 117 -8.46 48.60 0.52
N VAL A 118 -7.92 48.69 1.74
CA VAL A 118 -7.59 47.54 2.59
C VAL A 118 -8.06 47.79 4.03
N VAL A 119 -8.62 46.76 4.67
CA VAL A 119 -9.24 46.85 5.99
C VAL A 119 -8.35 46.21 7.07
N GLY A 120 -7.93 47.01 8.06
CA GLY A 120 -7.17 46.53 9.22
C GLY A 120 -8.04 46.19 10.44
N PRO A 121 -7.63 45.22 11.29
CA PRO A 121 -8.49 44.57 12.28
C PRO A 121 -8.89 45.44 13.49
N ILE A 122 -10.13 45.22 13.96
CA ILE A 122 -10.83 46.01 15.00
C ILE A 122 -11.03 45.16 16.28
N PHE A 123 -10.55 45.68 17.43
CA PHE A 123 -10.55 45.12 18.82
C PHE A 123 -9.84 43.75 19.02
N LEU A 124 -9.40 43.30 20.21
CA LEU A 124 -9.68 43.60 21.64
C LEU A 124 -8.94 44.81 22.27
N SER A 125 -9.27 45.11 23.54
CA SER A 125 -8.96 46.33 24.32
C SER A 125 -7.62 46.30 25.10
N ALA A 126 -7.36 47.34 25.91
CA ALA A 126 -6.07 47.62 26.53
C ALA A 126 -5.83 46.92 27.88
N ASP A 127 -6.88 46.63 28.66
CA ASP A 127 -6.75 46.23 30.06
C ASP A 127 -6.17 44.81 30.25
N GLU A 128 -6.51 43.88 29.35
CA GLU A 128 -5.96 42.51 29.36
C GLU A 128 -4.44 42.46 29.16
N ARG A 129 -3.82 43.54 28.66
CA ARG A 129 -2.36 43.60 28.43
C ARG A 129 -1.57 43.95 29.70
N ARG A 130 -2.21 44.48 30.74
CA ARG A 130 -1.52 44.98 31.95
C ARG A 130 -1.07 43.87 32.91
N GLN A 131 -1.69 42.69 32.90
CA GLN A 131 -1.44 41.63 33.88
C GLN A 131 -0.26 40.66 33.60
N ARG A 132 0.54 40.85 32.54
CA ARG A 132 1.65 39.93 32.20
C ARG A 132 3.02 40.58 31.95
N ARG A 133 3.41 41.55 32.78
CA ARG A 133 4.78 42.09 32.83
C ARG A 133 5.33 42.29 34.24
N GLY A 134 6.04 41.26 34.73
CA GLY A 134 7.27 41.42 35.53
C GLY A 134 8.40 40.70 34.79
N LYS A 135 9.50 41.33 34.36
CA LYS A 135 10.65 41.81 35.19
C LYS A 135 11.30 40.67 35.98
N THR A 136 12.62 40.38 35.90
CA THR A 136 13.73 40.90 35.09
C THR A 136 14.89 39.87 35.14
N GLN A 137 15.57 39.55 34.02
CA GLN A 137 17.00 39.16 33.97
C GLN A 137 17.40 38.75 32.53
N VAL A 138 17.81 39.73 31.70
CA VAL A 138 18.59 39.48 30.49
C VAL A 138 19.54 40.66 30.28
N ALA A 139 20.83 40.45 30.59
CA ALA A 139 21.94 41.31 30.16
C ALA A 139 23.05 40.50 29.46
N ALA A 140 22.87 39.18 29.32
CA ALA A 140 23.86 38.25 28.76
C ALA A 140 23.49 37.71 27.36
N ALA A 141 22.20 37.75 26.96
CA ALA A 141 21.78 37.25 25.65
C ALA A 141 22.23 38.15 24.49
N ASP A 142 22.48 39.44 24.76
CA ASP A 142 22.90 40.41 23.75
C ASP A 142 24.38 40.32 23.35
N ARG A 143 25.18 39.46 23.99
CA ARG A 143 26.58 39.21 23.59
C ARG A 143 26.72 38.15 22.49
N PHE A 144 25.72 37.30 22.25
CA PHE A 144 25.86 36.17 21.33
C PHE A 144 24.88 36.27 20.15
N HIS A 145 25.34 35.95 18.95
CA HIS A 145 24.45 35.57 17.85
C HIS A 145 24.25 34.06 17.92
N TRP A 146 23.02 33.60 18.10
CA TRP A 146 22.75 32.18 18.24
C TRP A 146 21.39 31.80 17.70
N TRP A 147 21.26 30.53 17.34
CA TRP A 147 20.01 29.90 16.93
C TRP A 147 19.94 28.47 17.48
N LEU A 148 18.72 27.95 17.61
CA LEU A 148 18.47 26.55 17.96
C LEU A 148 17.71 25.85 16.86
N ASP A 149 18.37 24.90 16.22
CA ASP A 149 17.74 23.96 15.29
C ASP A 149 16.84 22.97 16.06
N ARG A 150 17.17 22.66 17.33
CA ARG A 150 16.32 21.88 18.26
C ARG A 150 16.46 22.33 19.72
N PRO A 151 15.41 22.22 20.55
CA PRO A 151 14.08 21.68 20.23
C PRO A 151 13.17 22.70 19.52
N LEU A 152 12.40 22.21 18.54
CA LEU A 152 11.42 23.01 17.80
C LEU A 152 10.17 23.34 18.64
N ASN A 153 9.83 22.50 19.63
CA ASN A 153 8.69 22.68 20.51
C ASN A 153 9.13 22.68 21.99
N TRP A 154 8.77 23.75 22.72
CA TRP A 154 9.14 23.95 24.12
C TRP A 154 8.05 23.55 25.13
N ASP A 155 6.86 23.18 24.64
CA ASP A 155 5.67 22.95 25.47
C ASP A 155 5.40 21.44 25.70
N LYS A 156 6.09 20.56 24.95
CA LYS A 156 6.02 19.09 25.09
C LYS A 156 7.42 18.48 25.23
N LEU A 157 8.05 18.69 26.38
CA LEU A 157 9.43 18.28 26.63
C LEU A 157 9.55 16.87 27.24
N GLU A 158 10.37 16.03 26.61
CA GLU A 158 10.61 14.64 27.03
C GLU A 158 11.67 14.51 28.13
N ARG A 159 11.94 13.26 28.58
CA ARG A 159 12.96 12.99 29.61
C ARG A 159 14.37 13.30 29.13
N GLU A 160 14.66 13.07 27.85
CA GLU A 160 15.95 13.38 27.22
C GLU A 160 15.69 14.37 26.10
N LEU A 161 16.20 15.60 26.26
CA LEU A 161 16.00 16.71 25.34
C LEU A 161 17.23 16.86 24.44
N PRO A 162 17.16 16.53 23.14
CA PRO A 162 18.21 16.86 22.19
C PRO A 162 18.21 18.36 21.91
N ILE A 163 19.40 18.97 21.91
CA ILE A 163 19.61 20.41 21.74
C ILE A 163 20.72 20.59 20.72
N CYS A 164 20.45 21.27 19.61
CA CYS A 164 21.45 21.58 18.59
C CYS A 164 21.13 22.93 17.94
N GLY A 165 22.14 23.54 17.35
CA GLY A 165 22.07 24.93 16.87
C GLY A 165 23.46 25.46 16.52
N TRP A 166 23.59 26.78 16.51
CA TRP A 166 24.87 27.47 16.36
C TRP A 166 24.93 28.69 17.26
N CYS A 167 26.13 29.08 17.70
CA CYS A 167 26.37 30.24 18.55
C CYS A 167 27.71 30.88 18.20
N ILE A 168 27.73 32.19 17.98
CA ILE A 168 28.90 33.02 17.68
C ILE A 168 28.94 34.15 18.72
N ASP A 169 30.12 34.48 19.22
CA ASP A 169 30.31 35.64 20.10
C ASP A 169 30.38 36.94 19.27
N ARG A 170 29.63 37.98 19.65
CA ARG A 170 29.60 39.28 18.95
C ARG A 170 30.87 40.09 19.12
N VAL A 171 31.68 39.78 20.13
CA VAL A 171 33.03 40.36 20.29
C VAL A 171 34.13 39.44 19.75
N GLU A 172 33.76 38.46 18.91
CA GLU A 172 34.64 37.56 18.16
C GLU A 172 35.60 36.68 18.97
N GLU A 173 35.49 36.66 20.31
CA GLU A 173 36.22 35.71 21.16
C GLU A 173 35.85 34.26 20.80
N ARG A 174 36.87 33.42 20.56
CA ARG A 174 36.69 32.03 20.15
C ARG A 174 35.98 31.20 21.23
N ILE A 175 34.80 30.68 20.92
CA ILE A 175 34.11 29.71 21.78
C ILE A 175 34.85 28.36 21.73
N THR A 176 35.14 27.81 22.91
CA THR A 176 35.95 26.60 23.12
C THR A 176 35.16 25.41 23.67
N GLY A 177 33.83 25.52 23.79
CA GLY A 177 32.98 24.45 24.28
C GLY A 177 31.51 24.87 24.47
N PHE A 178 30.64 23.87 24.53
CA PHE A 178 29.19 24.03 24.73
C PHE A 178 28.68 23.05 25.80
N ARG A 179 27.72 23.48 26.62
CA ARG A 179 27.01 22.61 27.56
C ARG A 179 25.57 23.08 27.79
N ALA A 180 24.71 22.13 28.12
CA ALA A 180 23.38 22.40 28.66
C ALA A 180 23.39 22.13 30.17
N ARG A 181 22.80 23.02 30.97
CA ARG A 181 22.69 22.89 32.43
C ARG A 181 21.23 22.89 32.83
N VAL A 182 20.79 21.87 33.56
CA VAL A 182 19.42 21.73 34.08
C VAL A 182 19.49 21.74 35.60
N GLY A 183 19.12 22.88 36.20
CA GLY A 183 19.35 23.13 37.62
C GLY A 183 20.85 23.04 37.98
N ARG A 184 21.22 22.01 38.75
CA ARG A 184 22.62 21.69 39.12
C ARG A 184 23.30 20.65 38.20
N GLN A 185 22.56 19.98 37.31
CA GLN A 185 23.12 18.94 36.43
C GLN A 185 23.69 19.55 35.15
N ILE A 186 24.89 19.09 34.74
CA ILE A 186 25.60 19.58 33.55
C ILE A 186 25.71 18.47 32.51
N PHE A 187 25.27 18.77 31.29
CA PHE A 187 25.33 17.89 30.12
C PHE A 187 26.29 18.52 29.11
N ARG A 188 27.50 17.95 29.02
CA ARG A 188 28.53 18.42 28.07
C ARG A 188 28.06 18.16 26.63
N GLY A 189 28.24 19.15 25.76
CA GLY A 189 27.96 19.06 24.34
C GLY A 189 29.22 19.18 23.49
N THR A 190 29.06 18.90 22.20
CA THR A 190 30.07 19.17 21.17
C THR A 190 29.84 20.58 20.63
N TYR A 191 30.92 21.33 20.44
CA TYR A 191 30.98 22.62 19.74
C TYR A 191 32.08 22.52 18.69
N GLY A 192 31.98 23.25 17.58
CA GLY A 192 32.93 23.12 16.44
C GLY A 192 32.33 22.45 15.20
N ILE A 193 31.02 22.21 15.16
CA ILE A 193 30.34 21.54 14.04
C ILE A 193 30.32 22.49 12.84
N GLN A 194 30.72 21.98 11.68
CA GLN A 194 30.84 22.77 10.44
C GLN A 194 29.47 23.28 9.97
N ARG A 195 29.39 24.60 9.70
CA ARG A 195 28.21 25.34 9.27
C ARG A 195 28.61 26.33 8.17
N ARG A 196 28.74 25.82 6.94
CA ARG A 196 29.18 26.62 5.78
C ARG A 196 28.15 27.69 5.40
N ASP A 197 26.88 27.45 5.71
CA ASP A 197 25.76 28.39 5.64
C ASP A 197 26.02 29.70 6.41
N LEU A 198 26.77 29.65 7.51
CA LEU A 198 27.06 30.83 8.33
C LEU A 198 28.16 31.73 7.77
N ARG A 199 28.97 31.26 6.79
CA ARG A 199 29.98 32.13 6.14
C ARG A 199 29.33 33.27 5.33
N GLY A 200 28.15 33.04 4.74
CA GLY A 200 27.43 34.09 4.02
C GLY A 200 26.75 35.10 4.95
N SER A 201 26.33 34.66 6.14
CA SER A 201 25.60 35.48 7.12
C SER A 201 26.50 36.23 8.10
N PHE A 202 27.72 35.73 8.33
CA PHE A 202 28.73 36.32 9.22
C PHE A 202 30.11 36.25 8.55
N PRO A 203 30.32 36.96 7.41
CA PRO A 203 31.54 36.84 6.61
C PRO A 203 32.80 37.27 7.36
N ASP A 204 32.68 38.27 8.25
CA ASP A 204 33.80 38.84 9.01
C ASP A 204 34.25 37.94 10.17
N SER A 205 33.40 37.02 10.65
CA SER A 205 33.71 36.16 11.78
C SER A 205 34.50 34.92 11.37
N PRO A 206 35.79 34.77 11.73
CA PRO A 206 36.62 33.65 11.30
C PRO A 206 36.11 32.29 11.83
N TYR A 207 35.30 32.30 12.89
CA TYR A 207 34.77 31.11 13.55
C TYR A 207 33.34 30.72 13.13
N ALA A 208 32.63 31.55 12.35
CA ALA A 208 31.25 31.28 11.93
C ALA A 208 31.09 29.91 11.25
N HIS A 209 32.06 29.54 10.40
CA HIS A 209 32.07 28.29 9.65
C HIS A 209 32.13 27.01 10.51
N CYS A 210 32.45 27.12 11.81
CA CYS A 210 32.49 26.01 12.75
C CYS A 210 31.65 26.26 14.02
N ALA A 211 30.73 27.23 13.98
CA ALA A 211 29.95 27.67 15.14
C ALA A 211 28.82 26.73 15.60
N GLY A 212 28.66 25.55 14.97
CA GLY A 212 27.60 24.60 15.28
C GLY A 212 27.85 23.81 16.57
N PHE A 213 26.77 23.48 17.29
CA PHE A 213 26.80 22.71 18.53
C PHE A 213 25.70 21.66 18.66
N ALA A 214 25.93 20.65 19.51
CA ALA A 214 24.94 19.64 19.88
C ALA A 214 25.14 19.08 21.29
N ALA A 215 24.06 18.83 22.02
CA ALA A 215 24.03 18.16 23.32
C ALA A 215 22.71 17.35 23.51
N THR A 216 22.62 16.58 24.60
CA THR A 216 21.36 16.00 25.06
C THR A 216 21.24 16.17 26.57
N ALA A 217 20.27 16.94 27.01
CA ALA A 217 20.04 17.25 28.43
C ALA A 217 18.94 16.37 29.01
N LYS A 218 19.10 15.85 30.24
CA LYS A 218 18.02 15.10 30.91
C LYS A 218 17.17 16.04 31.75
N LEU A 219 15.86 16.01 31.53
CA LEU A 219 14.90 16.84 32.26
C LEU A 219 14.23 16.04 33.39
N PRO A 220 14.34 16.49 34.66
CA PRO A 220 13.57 15.91 35.75
C PRO A 220 12.07 16.24 35.58
N LEU A 221 11.21 15.59 36.37
CA LEU A 221 9.78 15.89 36.39
C LEU A 221 9.52 17.22 37.11
N GLY A 222 8.56 18.00 36.61
CA GLY A 222 8.20 19.31 37.14
C GLY A 222 8.83 20.48 36.37
N ARG A 223 8.95 21.64 37.04
CA ARG A 223 9.62 22.83 36.50
C ARG A 223 11.13 22.72 36.70
N SER A 224 11.90 23.25 35.76
CA SER A 224 13.37 23.34 35.85
C SER A 224 13.90 24.50 35.03
N THR A 225 15.00 25.11 35.48
CA THR A 225 15.74 26.08 34.68
C THR A 225 16.70 25.32 33.76
N LEU A 226 16.53 25.45 32.45
CA LEU A 226 17.52 25.08 31.45
C LEU A 226 18.36 26.33 31.11
N ALA A 227 19.68 26.23 31.23
CA ALA A 227 20.63 27.21 30.74
C ALA A 227 21.51 26.56 29.66
N LEU A 228 21.70 27.24 28.53
CA LEU A 228 22.66 26.87 27.50
C LEU A 228 23.86 27.79 27.60
N GLU A 229 25.03 27.18 27.74
CA GLU A 229 26.26 27.86 28.11
C GLU A 229 27.37 27.53 27.13
N VAL A 230 28.07 28.57 26.68
CA VAL A 230 29.31 28.48 25.91
C VAL A 230 30.50 28.79 26.80
N ARG A 231 31.66 28.22 26.49
CA ARG A 231 32.92 28.52 27.16
C ARG A 231 33.78 29.42 26.27
N ASP A 232 34.28 30.52 26.82
CA ASP A 232 35.21 31.40 26.11
C ASP A 232 36.66 30.87 26.13
N VAL A 233 37.62 31.65 25.63
CA VAL A 233 39.05 31.31 25.62
C VAL A 233 39.70 31.35 27.01
N ARG A 234 39.11 32.09 27.96
CA ARG A 234 39.61 32.22 29.36
C ARG A 234 39.11 31.09 30.24
N GLY A 235 38.20 30.26 29.71
CA GLY A 235 37.62 29.11 30.39
C GLY A 235 36.32 29.40 31.15
N GLU A 236 35.84 30.64 31.12
CA GLU A 236 34.59 31.03 31.78
C GLU A 236 33.38 30.50 31.00
N TRP A 237 32.33 30.10 31.73
CA TRP A 237 31.08 29.63 31.14
C TRP A 237 30.02 30.72 31.19
N ARG A 238 29.55 31.17 30.03
CA ARG A 238 28.56 32.24 29.87
C ARG A 238 27.27 31.68 29.28
N SER A 239 26.13 32.02 29.87
CA SER A 239 24.82 31.56 29.40
C SER A 239 24.26 32.51 28.34
N PHE A 240 23.97 31.99 27.15
CA PHE A 240 23.37 32.75 26.04
C PHE A 240 21.84 32.57 25.96
N LEU A 241 21.32 31.45 26.51
CA LEU A 241 19.89 31.20 26.68
C LEU A 241 19.62 30.63 28.07
N GLN A 242 18.71 31.24 28.83
CA GLN A 242 18.17 30.66 30.06
C GLN A 242 16.64 30.68 30.02
N ARG A 243 15.99 29.52 30.20
CA ARG A 243 14.53 29.36 30.07
C ARG A 243 13.97 28.42 31.15
N GLN A 244 12.79 28.74 31.65
CA GLN A 244 11.98 27.79 32.43
C GLN A 244 11.38 26.74 31.50
N VAL A 245 11.71 25.49 31.76
CA VAL A 245 11.18 24.31 31.08
C VAL A 245 10.31 23.50 32.03
N ILE A 246 9.19 22.97 31.55
CA ILE A 246 8.25 22.20 32.37
C ILE A 246 8.06 20.83 31.74
N ARG A 247 8.57 19.79 32.39
CA ARG A 247 8.27 18.41 32.03
C ARG A 247 7.12 17.93 32.90
N GLN A 248 5.91 17.97 32.34
CA GLN A 248 4.70 17.57 33.06
C GLN A 248 4.78 16.11 33.54
N CYS A 249 4.17 15.83 34.69
CA CYS A 249 4.04 14.48 35.17
C CYS A 249 3.02 13.71 34.32
N ARG A 250 3.45 12.66 33.62
CA ARG A 250 2.52 11.66 33.09
C ARG A 250 1.92 10.91 34.28
N ALA A 251 0.76 11.36 34.75
CA ALA A 251 -0.18 10.48 35.45
C ALA A 251 -0.33 9.18 34.63
N ALA A 252 -0.39 8.05 35.32
CA ALA A 252 -0.15 6.72 34.73
C ALA A 252 -1.21 6.31 33.68
N ARG A 253 -1.07 6.78 32.44
CA ARG A 253 -1.80 6.24 31.28
C ARG A 253 -1.17 4.92 30.85
N LYS A 254 -1.65 3.83 31.43
CA LYS A 254 -1.29 2.44 31.07
C LYS A 254 -1.93 1.96 29.76
N ASP A 255 -2.79 2.77 29.13
CA ASP A 255 -3.48 2.45 27.87
C ASP A 255 -3.09 3.43 26.76
N ARG A 256 -2.32 2.93 25.79
CA ARG A 256 -2.35 3.35 24.38
C ARG A 256 -2.32 2.07 23.51
N PRO A 257 -2.99 2.06 22.35
CA PRO A 257 -3.00 0.92 21.43
C PRO A 257 -1.68 0.82 20.64
N PRO A 258 -1.49 -0.22 19.81
CA PRO A 258 -0.45 -0.22 18.77
C PRO A 258 -0.59 1.00 17.86
N LEU A 259 0.53 1.45 17.28
CA LEU A 259 0.58 2.59 16.36
C LEU A 259 -0.03 2.21 15.01
N GLU A 260 -1.32 2.52 14.82
CA GLU A 260 -1.94 2.66 13.49
C GLU A 260 -1.56 4.06 12.94
N ASP A 261 -1.15 4.09 11.67
CA ASP A 261 -0.79 5.24 10.82
C ASP A 261 0.32 6.23 11.24
N ALA A 262 1.36 6.26 10.40
CA ALA A 262 2.30 7.37 10.13
C ALA A 262 2.70 8.34 11.27
N GLU A 263 3.57 7.89 12.19
CA GLU A 263 4.70 8.72 12.65
C GLU A 263 6.00 8.31 11.90
N LEU A 264 5.93 8.28 10.56
CA LEU A 264 7.11 8.57 9.75
C LEU A 264 7.42 10.05 9.96
N PHE A 265 8.62 10.37 10.47
CA PHE A 265 9.26 11.68 10.38
C PHE A 265 8.33 12.89 10.19
N ASP A 266 7.77 13.44 11.27
CA ASP A 266 7.45 14.88 11.26
C ASP A 266 8.77 15.66 11.35
N VAL A 267 9.44 15.74 10.19
CA VAL A 267 10.57 16.63 9.92
C VAL A 267 10.06 17.74 9.03
N ASP A 268 9.11 18.53 9.52
CA ASP A 268 8.88 19.84 8.93
C ASP A 268 9.96 20.85 9.40
N ARG A 269 11.10 20.77 8.70
CA ARG A 269 12.01 21.90 8.38
C ARG A 269 12.61 22.64 9.59
N ARG A 270 13.87 22.37 10.01
CA ARG A 270 15.15 22.55 9.25
C ARG A 270 16.38 22.19 10.14
N ASP A 271 17.66 22.20 9.71
CA ASP A 271 18.27 22.43 8.38
C ASP A 271 19.57 21.59 8.20
N ILE A 272 19.49 20.42 7.55
CA ILE A 272 20.59 19.66 6.91
C ILE A 272 19.92 18.82 5.81
N VAL A 273 19.93 19.15 4.51
CA VAL A 273 20.62 20.21 3.76
C VAL A 273 19.60 20.87 2.82
N SER A 274 19.52 22.21 2.77
CA SER A 274 18.60 22.94 1.88
C SER A 274 18.78 22.68 0.38
N ARG A 275 19.86 22.00 -0.01
CA ARG A 275 20.22 21.68 -1.39
C ARG A 275 19.63 20.37 -1.92
N PHE A 276 19.28 19.39 -1.09
CA PHE A 276 18.92 18.05 -1.57
C PHE A 276 17.49 17.63 -1.22
N ALA A 277 16.76 17.09 -2.20
CA ALA A 277 15.56 16.30 -1.95
C ALA A 277 15.86 14.82 -2.21
N PHE A 278 15.35 13.92 -1.38
CA PHE A 278 15.68 12.50 -1.44
C PHE A 278 14.59 11.61 -0.81
N TRP A 279 14.66 10.31 -1.10
CA TRP A 279 13.82 9.27 -0.51
C TRP A 279 14.60 7.95 -0.34
N LEU A 280 14.08 7.04 0.49
CA LEU A 280 14.63 5.70 0.73
C LEU A 280 13.53 4.63 0.75
N GLU A 281 13.77 3.53 0.05
CA GLU A 281 12.82 2.44 -0.24
C GLU A 281 13.27 1.09 0.35
N PRO A 282 12.34 0.28 0.89
CA PRO A 282 11.26 0.67 1.81
C PRO A 282 11.81 0.86 3.24
N ARG A 283 10.95 1.02 4.25
CA ARG A 283 11.32 1.35 5.65
C ARG A 283 12.29 0.32 6.26
N CYS A 284 13.59 0.59 6.22
CA CYS A 284 14.59 -0.18 6.95
C CYS A 284 14.37 -0.04 8.48
N ASP A 285 14.31 -1.16 9.22
CA ASP A 285 14.38 -1.12 10.68
C ASP A 285 15.81 -0.79 11.13
N TRP A 286 16.08 0.50 11.20
CA TRP A 286 17.37 1.05 11.63
C TRP A 286 17.75 0.70 13.08
N SER A 287 16.82 0.16 13.89
CA SER A 287 17.09 -0.21 15.29
C SER A 287 17.97 -1.46 15.41
N ARG A 288 18.01 -2.32 14.38
CA ARG A 288 18.86 -3.51 14.29
C ARG A 288 19.28 -3.82 12.85
N LEU A 289 20.40 -3.25 12.39
CA LEU A 289 20.88 -3.52 11.03
C LEU A 289 21.70 -4.81 10.91
N PRO A 290 21.49 -5.62 9.84
CA PRO A 290 22.31 -6.80 9.54
C PRO A 290 23.79 -6.49 9.23
N ARG A 291 24.59 -7.55 9.01
CA ARG A 291 26.00 -7.53 8.55
C ARG A 291 26.14 -6.85 7.20
N SER A 292 25.11 -6.96 6.37
CA SER A 292 25.00 -6.36 5.05
C SER A 292 23.56 -5.89 4.86
N GLN A 293 23.37 -4.61 4.53
CA GLN A 293 22.06 -4.00 4.30
C GLN A 293 22.09 -3.27 2.95
N ARG A 294 21.15 -3.61 2.05
CA ARG A 294 20.91 -2.82 0.84
C ARG A 294 20.00 -1.64 1.17
N LEU A 295 20.36 -0.46 0.69
CA LEU A 295 19.61 0.77 0.76
C LEU A 295 19.33 1.22 -0.68
N VAL A 296 18.06 1.39 -1.02
CA VAL A 296 17.62 1.89 -2.34
C VAL A 296 16.92 3.22 -2.11
N GLY A 297 16.98 4.13 -3.08
CA GLY A 297 16.31 5.41 -2.99
C GLY A 297 16.52 6.29 -4.22
N TRP A 298 16.29 7.58 -4.05
CA TRP A 298 16.62 8.61 -5.01
C TRP A 298 17.10 9.88 -4.30
N CYS A 299 17.95 10.68 -4.97
CA CYS A 299 18.46 11.94 -4.44
C CYS A 299 18.69 12.93 -5.60
N VAL A 300 18.21 14.17 -5.45
CA VAL A 300 18.40 15.27 -6.39
C VAL A 300 18.95 16.50 -5.70
N ALA A 301 19.81 17.25 -6.39
CA ALA A 301 20.15 18.61 -5.98
C ALA A 301 19.08 19.57 -6.51
N LEU A 302 18.32 20.19 -5.61
CA LEU A 302 17.32 21.21 -5.94
C LEU A 302 17.97 22.45 -6.59
N HIS A 303 19.24 22.72 -6.25
CA HIS A 303 20.03 23.81 -6.82
C HIS A 303 21.50 23.38 -7.07
N GLY A 304 22.08 23.87 -8.17
CA GLY A 304 23.46 23.58 -8.61
C GLY A 304 23.56 22.44 -9.62
N LYS A 305 24.78 21.90 -9.82
CA LYS A 305 25.03 20.78 -10.74
C LYS A 305 24.29 19.50 -10.31
N PRO A 306 23.96 18.58 -11.24
CA PRO A 306 23.35 17.29 -10.92
C PRO A 306 24.20 16.44 -9.97
N ILE A 307 23.60 15.36 -9.45
CA ILE A 307 24.29 14.36 -8.63
C ILE A 307 25.10 13.44 -9.55
N GLU A 308 26.42 13.41 -9.36
CA GLU A 308 27.34 12.54 -10.10
C GLU A 308 27.44 11.15 -9.45
N ALA A 309 27.49 11.11 -8.11
CA ALA A 309 27.64 9.88 -7.34
C ALA A 309 26.91 9.98 -5.98
N VAL A 310 26.61 8.83 -5.39
CA VAL A 310 26.04 8.71 -4.03
C VAL A 310 26.83 7.64 -3.30
N ARG A 311 27.06 7.80 -1.99
CA ARG A 311 27.71 6.80 -1.16
C ARG A 311 27.12 6.77 0.24
N ALA A 312 27.31 5.65 0.90
CA ALA A 312 27.11 5.53 2.33
C ALA A 312 28.44 5.59 3.08
N ARG A 313 28.46 6.18 4.28
CA ARG A 313 29.65 6.28 5.14
C ARG A 313 29.31 5.97 6.59
N ILE A 314 30.15 5.14 7.23
CA ILE A 314 30.11 4.85 8.67
C ILE A 314 31.53 4.94 9.21
N GLY A 315 31.81 5.96 10.02
CA GLY A 315 33.17 6.25 10.47
C GLY A 315 34.10 6.51 9.28
N HIS A 316 35.10 5.65 9.13
CA HIS A 316 36.05 5.66 8.00
C HIS A 316 35.64 4.75 6.83
N HIS A 317 34.68 3.83 7.02
CA HIS A 317 34.20 2.95 5.94
C HIS A 317 33.27 3.71 5.00
N LYS A 318 33.47 3.53 3.69
CA LYS A 318 32.64 4.09 2.61
C LYS A 318 32.16 2.95 1.70
N TRP A 319 30.94 3.07 1.19
CA TRP A 319 30.35 2.19 0.18
C TRP A 319 29.74 3.07 -0.90
N GLU A 320 30.30 3.02 -2.11
CA GLU A 320 29.75 3.73 -3.27
C GLU A 320 28.44 3.07 -3.73
N ALA A 321 27.49 3.88 -4.17
CA ALA A 321 26.20 3.43 -4.70
C ALA A 321 26.28 3.23 -6.21
N GLN A 322 25.47 2.30 -6.73
CA GLN A 322 25.03 2.37 -8.12
C GLN A 322 24.10 3.57 -8.26
N THR A 323 24.47 4.57 -9.06
CA THR A 323 23.68 5.78 -9.38
C THR A 323 23.16 5.76 -10.82
N GLY A 324 22.39 6.78 -11.21
CA GLY A 324 21.89 6.92 -12.57
C GLY A 324 20.61 6.12 -12.88
N ILE A 325 20.03 5.45 -11.87
CA ILE A 325 18.83 4.63 -12.01
C ILE A 325 17.66 5.55 -12.39
N LYS A 326 16.90 5.16 -13.43
CA LYS A 326 15.80 5.97 -13.94
C LYS A 326 14.65 6.07 -12.93
N ARG A 327 14.15 7.28 -12.73
CA ARG A 327 13.09 7.66 -11.78
C ARG A 327 12.12 8.67 -12.40
N PRO A 328 11.21 8.24 -13.31
CA PRO A 328 10.23 9.11 -13.95
C PRO A 328 9.34 9.86 -12.96
N GLU A 329 8.99 9.22 -11.84
CA GLU A 329 8.20 9.79 -10.74
C GLU A 329 8.91 10.99 -10.08
N VAL A 330 10.24 10.95 -9.98
CA VAL A 330 11.05 12.05 -9.43
C VAL A 330 11.20 13.17 -10.45
N LYS A 331 11.29 12.84 -11.76
CA LYS A 331 11.26 13.85 -12.82
C LYS A 331 9.90 14.56 -12.90
N ALA A 332 8.79 13.87 -12.66
CA ALA A 332 7.46 14.48 -12.57
C ALA A 332 7.30 15.38 -11.34
N ALA A 333 7.82 14.98 -10.18
CA ALA A 333 7.80 15.78 -8.96
C ALA A 333 8.78 16.98 -8.98
N TYR A 334 9.86 16.89 -9.76
CA TYR A 334 10.91 17.90 -9.87
C TYR A 334 11.26 18.17 -11.36
N PRO A 335 10.33 18.75 -12.15
CA PRO A 335 10.49 18.89 -13.59
C PRO A 335 11.68 19.76 -13.98
N ASP A 336 11.97 20.82 -13.22
CA ASP A 336 13.05 21.77 -13.54
C ASP A 336 14.43 21.33 -13.01
N VAL A 337 14.49 20.24 -12.24
CA VAL A 337 15.73 19.77 -11.61
C VAL A 337 16.55 18.92 -12.59
N ILE A 338 17.74 19.43 -12.94
CA ILE A 338 18.69 18.75 -13.82
C ILE A 338 19.13 17.42 -13.18
N GLY A 339 18.98 16.34 -13.94
CA GLY A 339 19.29 14.98 -13.47
C GLY A 339 18.17 14.27 -12.69
N ALA A 340 17.01 14.89 -12.46
CA ALA A 340 15.92 14.27 -11.69
C ALA A 340 15.46 12.90 -12.25
N LEU A 341 15.46 12.73 -13.57
CA LEU A 341 15.14 11.45 -14.23
C LEU A 341 16.14 10.34 -13.90
N HIS A 342 17.38 10.64 -13.53
CA HIS A 342 18.46 9.68 -13.25
C HIS A 342 18.89 9.69 -11.78
N SER A 343 18.02 10.19 -10.91
CA SER A 343 18.28 10.44 -9.48
C SER A 343 18.33 9.19 -8.60
N GLY A 344 17.96 8.02 -9.12
CA GLY A 344 17.88 6.79 -8.35
C GLY A 344 19.25 6.23 -7.98
N PHE A 345 19.37 5.69 -6.77
CA PHE A 345 20.58 5.02 -6.29
C PHE A 345 20.30 3.72 -5.51
N SER A 346 21.31 2.85 -5.45
CA SER A 346 21.30 1.60 -4.67
C SER A 346 22.70 1.33 -4.08
N VAL A 347 22.82 1.23 -2.76
CA VAL A 347 24.08 0.97 -2.04
C VAL A 347 23.93 -0.18 -1.03
N THR A 348 24.92 -1.06 -0.95
CA THR A 348 24.96 -2.15 0.05
C THR A 348 26.03 -1.87 1.09
N ILE A 349 25.62 -1.61 2.33
CA ILE A 349 26.50 -1.27 3.45
C ILE A 349 26.79 -2.47 4.35
N ASN A 350 27.99 -2.54 4.91
CA ASN A 350 28.40 -3.57 5.86
C ASN A 350 28.75 -2.96 7.24
N PRO A 351 27.75 -2.55 8.06
CA PRO A 351 28.01 -1.71 9.24
C PRO A 351 28.89 -2.41 10.30
N PRO A 352 29.80 -1.70 10.99
CA PRO A 352 30.57 -2.24 12.13
C PRO A 352 29.67 -2.70 13.28
N ARG A 353 30.21 -3.48 14.23
CA ARG A 353 29.49 -3.78 15.48
C ARG A 353 29.36 -2.52 16.35
N GLY A 354 28.39 -2.50 17.26
CA GLY A 354 28.11 -1.37 18.16
C GLY A 354 27.09 -0.37 17.60
N ARG A 355 27.00 0.79 18.27
CA ARG A 355 26.21 1.93 17.81
C ARG A 355 27.04 2.73 16.82
N ASN A 356 26.51 2.94 15.63
CA ASN A 356 27.20 3.61 14.53
C ASN A 356 26.34 4.76 14.00
N LEU A 357 26.98 5.79 13.44
CA LEU A 357 26.29 6.84 12.68
C LEU A 357 26.47 6.50 11.19
N LEU A 358 25.35 6.19 10.52
CA LEU A 358 25.28 6.10 9.08
C LEU A 358 25.04 7.49 8.51
N LEU A 359 25.80 7.83 7.47
CA LEU A 359 25.60 9.01 6.63
C LEU A 359 25.39 8.54 5.19
N LEU A 360 24.45 9.12 4.46
CA LEU A 360 24.46 9.08 3.00
C LEU A 360 24.92 10.42 2.47
N GLU A 361 25.84 10.38 1.52
CA GLU A 361 26.50 11.54 0.94
C GLU A 361 26.28 11.51 -0.58
N ALA A 362 25.97 12.65 -1.16
CA ALA A 362 25.89 12.85 -2.61
C ALA A 362 27.10 13.67 -3.08
N CYS A 363 27.62 13.33 -4.24
CA CYS A 363 28.68 14.08 -4.92
C CYS A 363 28.06 14.98 -5.98
N SER A 364 28.42 16.26 -5.96
CA SER A 364 28.10 17.21 -7.01
C SER A 364 29.26 18.18 -7.14
N ASP A 365 29.79 18.36 -8.35
CA ASP A 365 30.96 19.19 -8.62
C ASP A 365 32.21 18.77 -7.82
N GLN A 366 32.47 17.46 -7.77
CA GLN A 366 33.55 16.84 -6.99
C GLN A 366 33.48 17.05 -5.45
N VAL A 367 32.43 17.70 -4.94
CA VAL A 367 32.21 17.92 -3.50
C VAL A 367 31.19 16.91 -2.98
N TRP A 368 31.56 16.21 -1.89
CA TRP A 368 30.69 15.26 -1.18
C TRP A 368 29.96 15.94 -0.02
N GLU A 369 28.63 15.89 -0.03
CA GLU A 369 27.76 16.51 0.96
C GLU A 369 26.75 15.49 1.54
N ALA A 370 26.56 15.47 2.86
CA ALA A 370 25.70 14.50 3.52
C ALA A 370 24.23 14.91 3.51
N PHE A 371 23.36 14.17 2.80
CA PHE A 371 21.92 14.44 2.71
C PHE A 371 21.07 13.65 3.73
N PHE A 372 21.59 12.52 4.24
CA PHE A 372 20.89 11.70 5.25
C PHE A 372 21.84 11.29 6.37
N ALA A 373 21.31 11.23 7.60
CA ALA A 373 22.05 10.79 8.78
C ALA A 373 21.16 9.99 9.74
N TYR A 374 21.59 8.78 10.14
CA TYR A 374 20.82 7.95 11.07
C TYR A 374 21.71 7.16 12.05
N ARG A 375 21.28 7.05 13.31
CA ARG A 375 21.94 6.22 14.32
C ARG A 375 21.48 4.76 14.23
N ILE A 376 22.35 3.93 13.69
CA ILE A 376 22.12 2.50 13.51
C ILE A 376 22.76 1.71 14.66
N TYR A 377 22.20 0.54 14.99
CA TYR A 377 22.77 -0.37 15.97
C TYR A 377 22.96 -1.76 15.39
N ARG A 378 24.15 -2.31 15.61
CA ARG A 378 24.50 -3.70 15.30
C ARG A 378 25.00 -4.37 16.58
N PRO A 379 24.31 -5.38 17.14
CA PRO A 379 24.67 -5.93 18.45
C PRO A 379 26.05 -6.61 18.46
N PHE A 380 26.69 -6.60 19.64
CA PHE A 380 27.99 -7.26 19.87
C PHE A 380 27.87 -8.79 19.77
N PHE A 381 26.81 -9.33 20.38
CA PHE A 381 26.35 -10.69 20.21
C PHE A 381 25.08 -10.67 19.36
N TRP A 382 25.18 -11.17 18.13
CA TRP A 382 24.03 -11.71 17.44
C TRP A 382 23.72 -13.06 18.08
N ARG A 383 22.46 -13.35 18.45
CA ARG A 383 22.07 -14.76 18.60
C ARG A 383 22.30 -15.41 17.23
N ARG A 384 22.94 -16.59 17.19
CA ARG A 384 23.18 -17.34 15.94
C ARG A 384 21.86 -17.44 15.17
N GLY A 385 21.73 -16.72 14.06
CA GLY A 385 20.51 -16.66 13.24
C GLY A 385 20.16 -15.27 12.69
N GLU A 386 20.35 -14.20 13.47
CA GLU A 386 19.87 -12.84 13.16
C GLU A 386 20.66 -12.10 12.04
N ASN A 387 21.19 -12.81 11.04
CA ASN A 387 21.93 -12.19 9.95
C ASN A 387 21.76 -12.80 8.56
N ARG A 388 20.80 -13.71 8.42
CA ARG A 388 20.24 -14.18 7.16
C ARG A 388 18.76 -14.47 7.43
N PHE A 389 17.93 -13.42 7.42
CA PHE A 389 16.49 -13.60 7.48
C PHE A 389 16.01 -14.04 6.08
N GLY A 390 16.28 -15.30 5.72
CA GLY A 390 15.57 -15.97 4.63
C GLY A 390 14.06 -16.04 4.93
N LYS A 391 13.25 -16.46 3.96
CA LYS A 391 11.76 -16.47 4.03
C LYS A 391 11.20 -16.89 5.40
N ALA A 392 11.78 -17.93 6.01
CA ALA A 392 11.46 -18.47 7.33
C ALA A 392 11.42 -17.46 8.50
N ASN A 393 12.03 -16.28 8.38
CA ASN A 393 12.31 -15.39 9.51
C ASN A 393 11.63 -14.00 9.35
N ARG A 394 11.09 -13.66 8.16
CA ARG A 394 10.15 -12.52 7.96
C ARG A 394 8.77 -12.82 8.57
N TYR A 395 8.33 -14.07 8.49
CA TYR A 395 7.02 -14.51 8.98
C TYR A 395 6.95 -14.63 10.52
N GLU A 396 7.98 -15.17 11.18
CA GLU A 396 8.03 -15.20 12.66
C GLU A 396 7.92 -13.79 13.26
N TYR A 397 8.53 -12.79 12.61
CA TYR A 397 8.41 -11.40 13.00
C TYR A 397 7.00 -10.83 12.79
N TRP A 398 6.35 -11.17 11.68
CA TRP A 398 4.95 -10.82 11.39
C TRP A 398 3.99 -11.39 12.45
N LEU A 399 4.11 -12.69 12.76
CA LEU A 399 3.33 -13.36 13.80
C LEU A 399 3.46 -12.67 15.16
N ARG A 400 4.69 -12.27 15.52
CA ARG A 400 4.96 -11.57 16.79
C ARG A 400 4.28 -10.21 16.89
N LEU A 401 3.99 -9.54 15.77
CA LEU A 401 3.37 -8.21 15.73
C LEU A 401 1.84 -8.26 15.59
N TYR A 402 1.31 -9.19 14.78
CA TYR A 402 -0.08 -9.12 14.32
C TYR A 402 -0.96 -10.30 14.78
N ASP A 403 -0.39 -11.49 14.96
CA ASP A 403 -1.15 -12.70 15.37
C ASP A 403 -1.10 -12.95 16.89
N ARG A 404 -0.01 -12.54 17.56
CA ARG A 404 0.25 -12.85 18.97
C ARG A 404 -0.68 -12.09 19.94
N LEU A 405 -1.71 -12.79 20.45
CA LEU A 405 -2.63 -12.26 21.47
C LEU A 405 -2.00 -12.11 22.86
N ASP A 406 -1.96 -10.87 23.37
CA ASP A 406 -1.51 -10.56 24.73
C ASP A 406 -2.62 -10.78 25.80
N ALA A 407 -2.34 -10.46 27.07
CA ALA A 407 -3.30 -10.62 28.15
C ALA A 407 -4.52 -9.68 28.06
N ARG A 408 -4.37 -8.50 27.44
CA ARG A 408 -5.43 -7.52 27.20
C ARG A 408 -6.33 -7.97 26.06
N ASP A 409 -5.73 -8.44 24.96
CA ASP A 409 -6.46 -9.02 23.83
C ASP A 409 -7.34 -10.19 24.30
N ARG A 410 -6.78 -11.14 25.06
CA ARG A 410 -7.54 -12.26 25.65
C ARG A 410 -8.67 -11.80 26.57
N SER A 411 -8.45 -10.73 27.33
CA SER A 411 -9.47 -10.14 28.21
C SER A 411 -10.60 -9.47 27.42
N ALA A 412 -10.27 -8.77 26.33
CA ALA A 412 -11.21 -8.13 25.42
C ALA A 412 -12.05 -9.16 24.65
N ILE A 413 -11.41 -10.20 24.10
CA ILE A 413 -12.09 -11.34 23.46
C ILE A 413 -13.11 -11.97 24.40
N ARG A 414 -12.74 -12.24 25.66
CA ARG A 414 -13.67 -12.78 26.68
C ARG A 414 -14.83 -11.84 27.01
N ARG A 415 -14.63 -10.52 26.99
CA ARG A 415 -15.75 -9.55 27.12
C ARG A 415 -16.67 -9.60 25.90
N HIS A 416 -16.12 -9.66 24.70
CA HIS A 416 -16.88 -9.70 23.45
C HIS A 416 -17.71 -10.99 23.35
N ILE A 417 -17.16 -12.15 23.72
CA ILE A 417 -17.91 -13.42 23.80
C ILE A 417 -19.10 -13.32 24.76
N ARG A 418 -18.99 -12.58 25.87
CA ARG A 418 -20.10 -12.41 26.82
C ARG A 418 -21.27 -11.63 26.23
N SER A 419 -21.05 -10.79 25.22
CA SER A 419 -22.10 -10.05 24.51
C SER A 419 -22.62 -10.74 23.26
N PHE A 420 -22.24 -12.00 23.00
CA PHE A 420 -22.83 -12.78 21.91
C PHE A 420 -24.21 -13.31 22.32
N ASP A 421 -25.21 -12.98 21.50
CA ASP A 421 -26.59 -13.44 21.62
C ASP A 421 -26.70 -14.92 21.20
N LYS A 422 -26.08 -15.28 20.06
CA LYS A 422 -25.93 -16.67 19.64
C LYS A 422 -24.67 -17.27 20.26
N ARG A 423 -24.81 -18.44 20.89
CA ARG A 423 -23.69 -19.20 21.45
C ARG A 423 -23.65 -20.59 20.83
N PRO A 424 -23.21 -20.70 19.56
CA PRO A 424 -23.07 -22.00 18.90
C PRO A 424 -22.06 -22.88 19.63
N ARG A 425 -22.35 -24.16 19.73
CA ARG A 425 -21.44 -25.18 20.26
C ARG A 425 -20.69 -25.86 19.12
N PHE A 426 -19.36 -25.96 19.24
CA PHE A 426 -18.51 -26.56 18.20
C PHE A 426 -18.09 -27.99 18.56
N SER A 427 -18.27 -28.95 17.65
CA SER A 427 -17.79 -30.32 17.79
C SER A 427 -16.53 -30.49 16.95
N ILE A 428 -15.38 -30.66 17.58
CA ILE A 428 -14.10 -30.85 16.89
C ILE A 428 -13.96 -32.35 16.62
N LEU A 429 -13.96 -32.73 15.34
CA LEU A 429 -13.80 -34.12 14.89
C LEU A 429 -12.30 -34.42 14.77
N ILE A 430 -11.83 -35.46 15.46
CA ILE A 430 -10.40 -35.85 15.47
C ILE A 430 -10.27 -37.36 15.19
N PRO A 431 -10.26 -37.80 13.92
CA PRO A 431 -9.93 -39.17 13.55
C PRO A 431 -8.44 -39.44 13.82
N CYS A 432 -8.11 -40.56 14.46
CA CYS A 432 -6.76 -40.92 14.92
C CYS A 432 -6.37 -42.31 14.39
N TYR A 433 -5.20 -42.46 13.77
CA TYR A 433 -4.60 -43.76 13.44
C TYR A 433 -3.08 -43.70 13.58
N ASN A 434 -2.51 -44.52 14.47
CA ASN A 434 -1.06 -44.59 14.75
C ASN A 434 -0.40 -43.21 15.00
N SER A 435 -1.15 -42.27 15.58
CA SER A 435 -0.77 -40.87 15.73
C SER A 435 0.41 -40.66 16.69
N ASP A 436 1.37 -39.79 16.32
CA ASP A 436 2.46 -39.41 17.24
C ASP A 436 1.87 -38.76 18.51
N LEU A 437 2.14 -39.39 19.65
CA LEU A 437 1.63 -39.00 20.96
C LEU A 437 2.00 -37.56 21.36
N ARG A 438 3.03 -36.95 20.76
CA ARG A 438 3.41 -35.55 20.96
C ARG A 438 2.42 -34.62 20.24
N PHE A 439 2.12 -34.91 18.97
CA PHE A 439 1.23 -34.08 18.15
C PHE A 439 -0.23 -34.28 18.55
N LEU A 440 -0.67 -35.51 18.87
CA LEU A 440 -2.02 -35.73 19.42
C LEU A 440 -2.27 -34.98 20.75
N ARG A 441 -1.25 -34.89 21.62
CA ARG A 441 -1.32 -34.03 22.82
C ARG A 441 -1.34 -32.54 22.48
N ALA A 442 -0.76 -32.13 21.35
CA ALA A 442 -0.78 -30.73 20.89
C ALA A 442 -2.15 -30.37 20.30
N ALA A 443 -2.71 -31.21 19.43
CA ALA A 443 -4.06 -31.10 18.88
C ALA A 443 -5.10 -30.93 19.98
N ILE A 444 -5.18 -31.88 20.91
CA ILE A 444 -6.09 -31.82 22.08
C ILE A 444 -5.85 -30.55 22.92
N ARG A 445 -4.60 -30.13 23.12
CA ARG A 445 -4.27 -28.90 23.86
C ARG A 445 -4.72 -27.63 23.12
N SER A 446 -4.65 -27.60 21.79
CA SER A 446 -5.07 -26.46 20.98
C SER A 446 -6.57 -26.20 21.08
N VAL A 447 -7.38 -27.26 21.12
CA VAL A 447 -8.83 -27.20 21.38
C VAL A 447 -9.09 -26.80 22.83
N ARG A 448 -8.43 -27.45 23.81
CA ARG A 448 -8.58 -27.13 25.24
C ARG A 448 -8.17 -25.70 25.58
N GLY A 449 -7.30 -25.09 24.79
CA GLY A 449 -6.84 -23.72 24.94
C GLY A 449 -7.80 -22.64 24.42
N GLN A 450 -8.80 -22.99 23.60
CA GLN A 450 -9.65 -22.03 22.87
C GLN A 450 -10.25 -20.97 23.78
N LEU A 451 -10.24 -19.71 23.31
CA LEU A 451 -10.80 -18.58 24.08
C LEU A 451 -12.33 -18.59 24.12
N TYR A 452 -12.97 -19.22 23.14
CA TYR A 452 -14.40 -19.49 23.14
C TYR A 452 -14.68 -20.78 23.94
N PRO A 453 -15.62 -20.78 24.90
CA PRO A 453 -15.72 -21.85 25.89
C PRO A 453 -16.57 -23.04 25.47
N ASP A 454 -17.50 -22.87 24.52
CA ASP A 454 -18.51 -23.89 24.21
C ASP A 454 -18.11 -24.76 23.02
N TRP A 455 -17.53 -25.90 23.36
CA TRP A 455 -17.05 -26.89 22.41
C TRP A 455 -17.03 -28.29 23.02
N GLU A 456 -16.90 -29.31 22.16
CA GLU A 456 -16.56 -30.68 22.52
C GLU A 456 -15.58 -31.29 21.53
N ILE A 457 -14.84 -32.29 21.98
CA ILE A 457 -13.96 -33.11 21.13
C ILE A 457 -14.67 -34.45 20.88
N CYS A 458 -14.75 -34.87 19.62
CA CYS A 458 -15.18 -36.19 19.21
C CYS A 458 -13.98 -36.89 18.57
N ALA A 459 -13.22 -37.63 19.37
CA ALA A 459 -11.99 -38.29 18.90
C ALA A 459 -12.21 -39.79 18.70
N VAL A 460 -11.78 -40.31 17.55
CA VAL A 460 -12.01 -41.71 17.16
C VAL A 460 -10.66 -42.36 16.87
N ASP A 461 -10.32 -43.42 17.62
CA ASP A 461 -9.19 -44.28 17.32
C ASP A 461 -9.61 -45.35 16.29
N ASP A 462 -9.09 -45.23 15.06
CA ASP A 462 -9.31 -46.15 13.94
C ASP A 462 -8.48 -47.43 14.07
N ALA A 463 -8.62 -48.09 15.22
CA ALA A 463 -7.89 -49.30 15.58
C ALA A 463 -6.35 -49.15 15.50
N SER A 464 -5.78 -48.08 16.07
CA SER A 464 -4.31 -47.90 16.15
C SER A 464 -3.62 -49.11 16.77
N GLU A 465 -2.49 -49.49 16.18
CA GLU A 465 -1.64 -50.61 16.60
C GLU A 465 -0.92 -50.28 17.91
N ASP A 466 -0.42 -49.05 18.08
CA ASP A 466 0.17 -48.60 19.35
C ASP A 466 -0.94 -48.36 20.41
N PRO A 467 -1.02 -49.19 21.48
CA PRO A 467 -2.03 -49.01 22.51
C PRO A 467 -1.85 -47.72 23.31
N ALA A 468 -0.70 -47.03 23.21
CA ALA A 468 -0.48 -45.74 23.85
C ALA A 468 -1.36 -44.62 23.25
N VAL A 469 -1.78 -44.72 21.97
CA VAL A 469 -2.74 -43.78 21.37
C VAL A 469 -4.07 -43.83 22.12
N TRP A 470 -4.65 -45.03 22.28
CA TRP A 470 -5.90 -45.19 23.03
C TRP A 470 -5.77 -44.80 24.50
N ARG A 471 -4.68 -45.19 25.19
CA ARG A 471 -4.44 -44.79 26.60
C ARG A 471 -4.35 -43.27 26.76
N LEU A 472 -3.77 -42.57 25.78
CA LEU A 472 -3.69 -41.11 25.76
C LEU A 472 -5.08 -40.49 25.63
N LEU A 473 -5.91 -40.98 24.70
CA LEU A 473 -7.30 -40.53 24.54
C LEU A 473 -8.14 -40.78 25.81
N GLN A 474 -8.02 -41.95 26.42
CA GLN A 474 -8.68 -42.26 27.71
C GLN A 474 -8.24 -41.29 28.82
N SER A 475 -6.93 -41.05 28.97
CA SER A 475 -6.41 -40.13 29.98
C SER A 475 -6.79 -38.66 29.72
N ALA A 476 -6.95 -38.27 28.45
CA ALA A 476 -7.44 -36.95 28.08
C ALA A 476 -8.93 -36.78 28.42
N ALA A 477 -9.78 -37.74 28.06
CA ALA A 477 -11.22 -37.73 28.35
C ALA A 477 -11.51 -37.70 29.86
N GLN A 478 -10.76 -38.45 30.67
CA GLN A 478 -10.83 -38.39 32.15
C GLN A 478 -10.56 -36.99 32.74
N ARG A 479 -9.82 -36.13 32.01
CA ARG A 479 -9.42 -34.78 32.44
C ARG A 479 -10.20 -33.67 31.76
N GLU A 480 -11.06 -34.01 30.79
CA GLU A 480 -11.82 -33.06 29.98
C GLU A 480 -13.20 -33.68 29.70
N PRO A 481 -14.24 -33.40 30.51
CA PRO A 481 -15.55 -34.03 30.37
C PRO A 481 -16.29 -33.65 29.08
N ARG A 482 -15.78 -32.67 28.32
CA ARG A 482 -16.24 -32.31 26.96
C ARG A 482 -15.57 -33.14 25.86
N MET A 483 -14.75 -34.14 26.20
CA MET A 483 -14.09 -35.01 25.23
C MET A 483 -14.76 -36.40 25.21
N LYS A 484 -15.46 -36.69 24.11
CA LYS A 484 -16.01 -37.99 23.77
C LYS A 484 -14.96 -38.78 23.00
N ILE A 485 -14.84 -40.08 23.30
CA ILE A 485 -13.88 -40.96 22.63
C ILE A 485 -14.56 -42.26 22.16
N HIS A 486 -14.19 -42.72 20.97
CA HIS A 486 -14.55 -44.04 20.45
C HIS A 486 -13.28 -44.78 19.98
N ARG A 487 -13.30 -46.11 20.01
CA ARG A 487 -12.26 -46.95 19.41
C ARG A 487 -12.94 -47.98 18.53
N ARG A 488 -12.62 -47.94 17.23
CA ARG A 488 -13.10 -48.92 16.26
C ARG A 488 -12.45 -50.28 16.55
N ARG A 489 -13.17 -51.36 16.25
CA ARG A 489 -12.66 -52.74 16.38
C ARG A 489 -11.69 -53.11 15.26
N GLU A 490 -11.95 -52.55 14.09
CA GLU A 490 -11.26 -52.80 12.83
C GLU A 490 -11.02 -51.47 12.13
N ARG A 491 -9.95 -51.40 11.35
CA ARG A 491 -9.54 -50.19 10.63
C ARG A 491 -10.53 -49.89 9.50
N GLY A 492 -11.24 -48.77 9.62
CA GLY A 492 -12.17 -48.24 8.63
C GLY A 492 -11.61 -47.10 7.78
N HIS A 493 -10.37 -46.67 8.04
CA HIS A 493 -9.71 -45.54 7.39
C HIS A 493 -10.40 -44.18 7.68
N ILE A 494 -9.88 -43.11 7.05
CA ILE A 494 -10.11 -41.72 7.47
C ILE A 494 -11.59 -41.33 7.40
N SER A 495 -12.29 -41.68 6.31
CA SER A 495 -13.70 -41.32 6.17
C SER A 495 -14.60 -42.01 7.19
N ALA A 496 -14.39 -43.30 7.48
CA ALA A 496 -15.19 -44.01 8.47
C ALA A 496 -14.94 -43.50 9.90
N ALA A 497 -13.68 -43.20 10.25
CA ALA A 497 -13.34 -42.63 11.55
C ALA A 497 -13.90 -41.20 11.71
N SER A 498 -13.92 -40.39 10.64
CA SER A 498 -14.55 -39.07 10.62
C SER A 498 -16.08 -39.15 10.73
N ASN A 499 -16.71 -40.18 10.16
CA ASN A 499 -18.15 -40.42 10.30
C ASN A 499 -18.54 -40.83 11.72
N ASP A 500 -17.80 -41.75 12.35
CA ASP A 500 -18.00 -42.10 13.77
C ASP A 500 -17.90 -40.83 14.66
N ALA A 501 -16.96 -39.94 14.35
CA ALA A 501 -16.79 -38.67 15.06
C ALA A 501 -17.97 -37.71 14.83
N LEU A 502 -18.52 -37.66 13.61
CA LEU A 502 -19.69 -36.88 13.23
C LEU A 502 -20.97 -37.41 13.92
N ASP A 503 -21.12 -38.71 14.06
CA ASP A 503 -22.24 -39.34 14.78
C ASP A 503 -22.18 -39.06 16.29
N MET A 504 -20.96 -38.96 16.84
CA MET A 504 -20.73 -38.52 18.23
C MET A 504 -21.00 -37.02 18.45
N ALA A 505 -21.06 -36.20 17.40
CA ALA A 505 -21.13 -34.75 17.49
C ALA A 505 -22.53 -34.22 17.86
N THR A 506 -22.59 -33.36 18.89
CA THR A 506 -23.82 -32.76 19.43
C THR A 506 -23.81 -31.23 19.45
N GLY A 507 -22.76 -30.59 18.94
CA GLY A 507 -22.73 -29.15 18.69
C GLY A 507 -23.47 -28.74 17.41
N ASP A 508 -23.83 -27.45 17.32
CA ASP A 508 -24.48 -26.84 16.16
C ASP A 508 -23.59 -26.83 14.92
N PHE A 509 -22.27 -26.76 15.12
CA PHE A 509 -21.25 -26.78 14.07
C PHE A 509 -20.22 -27.88 14.35
N ILE A 510 -19.70 -28.49 13.29
CA ILE A 510 -18.51 -29.34 13.30
C ILE A 510 -17.28 -28.55 12.87
N VAL A 511 -16.11 -28.97 13.34
CA VAL A 511 -14.80 -28.43 12.95
C VAL A 511 -13.90 -29.62 12.63
N LEU A 512 -13.30 -29.61 11.45
CA LEU A 512 -12.35 -30.64 11.04
C LEU A 512 -10.96 -30.32 11.64
N LEU A 513 -10.32 -31.31 12.26
CA LEU A 513 -8.99 -31.18 12.84
C LEU A 513 -8.24 -32.51 12.78
N ASP A 514 -7.18 -32.57 11.97
CA ASP A 514 -6.31 -33.73 11.90
C ASP A 514 -5.59 -33.98 13.25
N HIS A 515 -5.35 -35.25 13.56
CA HIS A 515 -4.83 -35.67 14.86
C HIS A 515 -3.44 -35.14 15.22
N ASP A 516 -2.68 -34.64 14.24
CA ASP A 516 -1.37 -34.03 14.42
C ASP A 516 -1.36 -32.51 14.23
N ASP A 517 -2.49 -31.87 13.92
CA ASP A 517 -2.59 -30.43 13.67
C ASP A 517 -2.99 -29.61 14.91
N GLU A 518 -2.98 -28.28 14.81
CA GLU A 518 -3.38 -27.38 15.90
C GLU A 518 -4.34 -26.29 15.43
N LEU A 519 -5.45 -26.09 16.16
CA LEU A 519 -6.31 -24.91 15.98
C LEU A 519 -5.65 -23.67 16.59
N ALA A 520 -5.72 -22.55 15.89
CA ALA A 520 -5.31 -21.27 16.45
C ALA A 520 -6.20 -20.91 17.64
N LEU A 521 -5.59 -20.32 18.67
CA LEU A 521 -6.20 -20.02 19.98
C LEU A 521 -7.56 -19.27 19.94
N HIS A 522 -7.79 -18.54 18.85
CA HIS A 522 -8.94 -17.67 18.64
C HIS A 522 -9.92 -18.18 17.57
N ALA A 523 -9.70 -19.37 17.00
CA ALA A 523 -10.47 -19.90 15.87
C ALA A 523 -11.97 -19.98 16.15
N LEU A 524 -12.37 -20.63 17.23
CA LEU A 524 -13.79 -20.78 17.60
C LEU A 524 -14.44 -19.44 17.97
N TYR A 525 -13.66 -18.47 18.49
CA TYR A 525 -14.17 -17.11 18.75
C TYR A 525 -14.52 -16.38 17.46
N PHE A 526 -13.68 -16.46 16.43
CA PHE A 526 -13.98 -15.83 15.15
C PHE A 526 -15.15 -16.51 14.43
N ALA A 527 -15.25 -17.84 14.49
CA ALA A 527 -16.41 -18.57 13.96
C ALA A 527 -17.71 -18.14 14.68
N ALA A 528 -17.72 -18.09 16.01
CA ALA A 528 -18.87 -17.60 16.76
C ALA A 528 -19.20 -16.13 16.45
N LEU A 529 -18.20 -15.26 16.27
CA LEU A 529 -18.40 -13.87 15.86
C LEU A 529 -19.04 -13.76 14.46
N ALA A 530 -18.61 -14.58 13.51
CA ALA A 530 -19.20 -14.68 12.19
C ALA A 530 -20.69 -15.08 12.27
N ILE A 531 -21.00 -16.15 13.01
CA ILE A 531 -22.38 -16.66 13.21
C ILE A 531 -23.29 -15.65 13.94
N ASN A 532 -22.73 -14.80 14.82
CA ASN A 532 -23.50 -13.72 15.46
C ASN A 532 -23.79 -12.56 14.49
N ARG A 533 -22.91 -12.30 13.52
CA ARG A 533 -23.11 -11.28 12.49
C ARG A 533 -24.03 -11.74 11.37
N GLN A 534 -23.92 -13.02 11.00
CA GLN A 534 -24.72 -13.68 9.97
C GLN A 534 -25.30 -15.01 10.50
N PRO A 535 -26.50 -14.96 11.10
CA PRO A 535 -27.21 -16.09 11.71
C PRO A 535 -27.41 -17.35 10.88
N ASP A 536 -27.34 -17.26 9.55
CA ASP A 536 -27.69 -18.26 8.53
C ASP A 536 -26.48 -18.99 7.91
N LEU A 537 -25.25 -18.64 8.30
CA LEU A 537 -24.02 -19.29 7.82
C LEU A 537 -24.04 -20.81 7.99
N LYS A 538 -23.53 -21.51 6.97
CA LYS A 538 -23.46 -22.98 6.93
C LYS A 538 -22.06 -23.53 6.69
N LEU A 539 -21.21 -22.78 6.00
CA LEU A 539 -19.80 -23.11 5.80
C LEU A 539 -18.93 -21.90 6.13
N ILE A 540 -17.97 -22.08 7.03
CA ILE A 540 -16.98 -21.07 7.39
C ILE A 540 -15.60 -21.66 7.15
N TYR A 541 -14.68 -20.89 6.56
CA TYR A 541 -13.28 -21.31 6.42
C TYR A 541 -12.30 -20.20 6.79
N GLY A 542 -11.11 -20.59 7.25
CA GLY A 542 -10.06 -19.68 7.72
C GLY A 542 -8.80 -19.71 6.86
N ASP A 543 -7.93 -18.71 7.05
CA ASP A 543 -6.55 -18.77 6.56
C ASP A 543 -5.76 -19.80 7.42
N GLU A 544 -4.70 -20.38 6.85
CA GLU A 544 -3.89 -21.43 7.49
C GLU A 544 -2.38 -21.12 7.35
N ASP A 545 -1.55 -21.80 8.13
CA ASP A 545 -0.11 -21.86 7.90
C ASP A 545 0.46 -23.22 8.33
N LYS A 546 1.70 -23.50 7.93
CA LYS A 546 2.38 -24.75 8.29
C LYS A 546 3.11 -24.62 9.62
N ILE A 547 3.15 -25.70 10.40
CA ILE A 547 3.87 -25.79 11.67
C ILE A 547 4.83 -27.00 11.65
N ASP A 548 6.10 -26.78 11.99
CA ASP A 548 7.10 -27.86 12.05
C ASP A 548 7.05 -28.63 13.38
N GLU A 549 7.81 -29.73 13.45
CA GLU A 549 7.90 -30.60 14.64
C GLU A 549 8.32 -29.89 15.93
N ASN A 550 8.97 -28.71 15.81
CA ASN A 550 9.41 -27.89 16.93
C ASN A 550 8.39 -26.81 17.32
N GLY A 551 7.22 -26.79 16.66
CA GLY A 551 6.18 -25.78 16.87
C GLY A 551 6.46 -24.43 16.19
N ARG A 552 7.44 -24.35 15.27
CA ARG A 552 7.70 -23.11 14.53
C ARG A 552 6.83 -23.05 13.29
N ARG A 553 6.19 -21.90 13.11
CA ARG A 553 5.19 -21.61 12.08
C ARG A 553 5.81 -20.97 10.83
N PHE A 554 5.36 -21.38 9.64
CA PHE A 554 5.92 -20.97 8.33
C PHE A 554 4.92 -21.16 7.18
N SER A 555 5.24 -20.63 5.98
CA SER A 555 4.41 -20.75 4.75
C SER A 555 2.91 -20.51 4.94
N PRO A 556 2.49 -19.28 5.31
CA PRO A 556 1.06 -18.95 5.44
C PRO A 556 0.33 -18.95 4.09
N TYR A 557 -0.82 -19.62 4.08
CA TYR A 557 -1.81 -19.53 3.02
C TYR A 557 -2.93 -18.57 3.41
N PHE A 558 -2.79 -17.35 2.93
CA PHE A 558 -3.75 -16.27 3.04
C PHE A 558 -4.71 -16.34 1.86
N LYS A 559 -5.93 -16.83 2.11
CA LYS A 559 -6.89 -17.26 1.09
C LYS A 559 -7.74 -16.09 0.61
N SER A 560 -8.21 -16.19 -0.63
CA SER A 560 -9.28 -15.35 -1.20
C SER A 560 -10.63 -15.69 -0.58
N GLN A 561 -11.60 -14.76 -0.62
CA GLN A 561 -13.03 -15.05 -0.42
C GLN A 561 -13.51 -16.15 -1.40
N TRP A 562 -14.77 -16.58 -1.28
CA TRP A 562 -15.27 -17.76 -2.00
C TRP A 562 -15.00 -17.66 -3.51
N ASN A 563 -14.18 -18.59 -4.00
CA ASN A 563 -13.65 -18.64 -5.35
C ASN A 563 -13.97 -20.03 -5.90
N PRO A 564 -15.24 -20.28 -6.30
CA PRO A 564 -15.71 -21.60 -6.69
C PRO A 564 -14.90 -22.20 -7.84
N ASP A 565 -14.40 -21.38 -8.76
CA ASP A 565 -13.56 -21.85 -9.86
C ASP A 565 -12.20 -22.36 -9.37
N LEU A 566 -11.57 -21.67 -8.41
CA LEU A 566 -10.37 -22.17 -7.72
C LEU A 566 -10.68 -23.41 -6.87
N PHE A 567 -11.84 -23.44 -6.21
CA PHE A 567 -12.25 -24.56 -5.35
C PHE A 567 -12.41 -25.88 -6.13
N LEU A 568 -12.88 -25.84 -7.39
CA LEU A 568 -12.94 -27.03 -8.24
C LEU A 568 -11.56 -27.60 -8.59
N VAL A 569 -10.50 -26.78 -8.58
CA VAL A 569 -9.15 -27.20 -8.97
C VAL A 569 -8.16 -27.30 -7.80
N GLN A 570 -8.53 -26.80 -6.62
CA GLN A 570 -7.72 -26.78 -5.40
C GLN A 570 -8.60 -26.79 -4.15
N ASN A 571 -8.41 -27.77 -3.26
CA ASN A 571 -9.15 -27.88 -1.99
C ASN A 571 -8.67 -26.85 -0.94
N TYR A 572 -8.75 -25.56 -1.25
CA TYR A 572 -8.17 -24.50 -0.40
C TYR A 572 -9.02 -24.16 0.84
N ALA A 573 -10.28 -24.60 0.88
CA ALA A 573 -11.22 -24.28 1.96
C ALA A 573 -11.18 -25.28 3.15
N ALA A 574 -10.47 -26.41 3.03
CA ALA A 574 -10.56 -27.52 3.98
C ALA A 574 -9.97 -27.27 5.37
N HIS A 575 -8.90 -26.47 5.51
CA HIS A 575 -8.23 -26.27 6.80
C HIS A 575 -8.34 -24.81 7.29
N PRO A 576 -9.11 -24.52 8.36
CA PRO A 576 -10.20 -25.31 8.90
C PRO A 576 -11.49 -25.05 8.12
N ALA A 577 -12.20 -26.10 7.73
CA ALA A 577 -13.61 -26.04 7.41
C ALA A 577 -14.43 -26.17 8.70
N ILE A 578 -15.38 -25.26 8.88
CA ILE A 578 -16.31 -25.23 10.01
C ILE A 578 -17.71 -25.26 9.41
N LEU A 579 -18.41 -26.38 9.57
CA LEU A 579 -19.69 -26.63 8.91
C LEU A 579 -20.83 -26.70 9.93
N HIS A 580 -22.00 -26.22 9.55
CA HIS A 580 -23.22 -26.46 10.32
C HIS A 580 -23.49 -27.97 10.38
N ALA A 581 -23.69 -28.54 11.57
CA ALA A 581 -23.79 -29.99 11.75
C ALA A 581 -24.97 -30.62 10.98
N GLY A 582 -26.05 -29.87 10.77
CA GLY A 582 -27.13 -30.25 9.86
C GLY A 582 -26.65 -30.46 8.41
N LEU A 583 -25.88 -29.51 7.86
CA LEU A 583 -25.37 -29.60 6.49
C LEU A 583 -24.45 -30.82 6.30
N ALA A 584 -23.59 -31.10 7.29
CA ALA A 584 -22.73 -32.28 7.26
C ALA A 584 -23.52 -33.61 7.21
N ARG A 585 -24.68 -33.67 7.89
CA ARG A 585 -25.57 -34.83 7.87
C ARG A 585 -26.41 -34.90 6.60
N ASP A 586 -26.91 -33.76 6.11
CA ASP A 586 -27.67 -33.65 4.86
C ASP A 586 -26.80 -34.07 3.65
N ALA A 587 -25.51 -33.69 3.67
CA ALA A 587 -24.51 -34.16 2.71
C ALA A 587 -24.20 -35.66 2.83
N ARG A 588 -24.48 -36.29 3.99
CA ARG A 588 -24.19 -37.69 4.37
C ARG A 588 -22.73 -38.00 4.77
N GLY A 589 -22.04 -37.07 5.44
CA GLY A 589 -20.70 -37.32 5.99
C GLY A 589 -19.63 -37.60 4.92
N PHE A 590 -18.57 -38.29 5.28
CA PHE A 590 -17.41 -38.59 4.42
C PHE A 590 -17.60 -39.91 3.68
N ASP A 591 -17.20 -39.99 2.42
CA ASP A 591 -17.27 -41.23 1.63
C ASP A 591 -15.89 -41.89 1.53
N SER A 592 -15.81 -43.13 2.01
CA SER A 592 -14.59 -43.95 2.02
C SER A 592 -14.03 -44.27 0.64
N GLU A 593 -14.82 -44.17 -0.44
CA GLU A 593 -14.24 -44.31 -1.80
C GLU A 593 -13.30 -43.15 -2.18
N TYR A 594 -13.29 -42.07 -1.39
CA TYR A 594 -12.50 -40.87 -1.62
C TYR A 594 -11.39 -40.63 -0.59
N ASP A 595 -11.04 -41.61 0.24
CA ASP A 595 -9.93 -41.49 1.18
C ASP A 595 -8.65 -40.91 0.51
N GLY A 596 -8.06 -39.89 1.11
CA GLY A 596 -6.96 -39.07 0.53
C GLY A 596 -7.43 -37.83 -0.25
N ALA A 597 -8.73 -37.75 -0.56
CA ALA A 597 -9.43 -36.62 -1.18
C ALA A 597 -10.76 -36.29 -0.46
N GLN A 598 -11.08 -36.97 0.64
CA GLN A 598 -12.42 -37.06 1.22
C GLN A 598 -12.96 -35.69 1.66
N ASP A 599 -12.09 -34.79 2.14
CA ASP A 599 -12.52 -33.45 2.56
C ASP A 599 -12.92 -32.59 1.37
N HIS A 600 -12.29 -32.77 0.21
CA HIS A 600 -12.64 -32.03 -1.01
C HIS A 600 -13.99 -32.49 -1.53
N GLU A 601 -14.19 -33.80 -1.61
CA GLU A 601 -15.43 -34.41 -2.07
C GLU A 601 -16.62 -34.10 -1.13
N PHE A 602 -16.41 -34.24 0.18
CA PHE A 602 -17.40 -33.87 1.19
C PHE A 602 -17.78 -32.39 1.12
N LEU A 603 -16.79 -31.49 0.96
CA LEU A 603 -17.05 -30.06 0.82
C LEU A 603 -17.74 -29.72 -0.51
N LEU A 604 -17.44 -30.44 -1.60
CA LEU A 604 -18.16 -30.32 -2.88
C LEU A 604 -19.66 -30.64 -2.68
N ARG A 605 -19.99 -31.78 -2.06
CA ARG A 605 -21.38 -32.11 -1.70
C ARG A 605 -22.02 -31.06 -0.78
N CYS A 606 -21.27 -30.53 0.19
CA CYS A 606 -21.79 -29.49 1.07
C CYS A 606 -22.15 -28.19 0.33
N VAL A 607 -21.34 -27.74 -0.63
CA VAL A 607 -21.64 -26.52 -1.41
C VAL A 607 -22.64 -26.73 -2.55
N GLU A 608 -23.02 -27.97 -2.86
CA GLU A 608 -24.20 -28.26 -3.70
C GLU A 608 -25.52 -27.92 -2.98
N LEU A 609 -25.54 -27.98 -1.64
CA LEU A 609 -26.75 -27.91 -0.81
C LEU A 609 -27.05 -26.53 -0.19
N ILE A 610 -26.20 -25.52 -0.42
CA ILE A 610 -26.32 -24.18 0.19
C ILE A 610 -26.09 -23.05 -0.81
N ASP A 611 -26.63 -21.87 -0.50
CA ASP A 611 -26.34 -20.66 -1.25
C ASP A 611 -24.93 -20.13 -0.94
N GLN A 612 -24.30 -19.50 -1.94
CA GLN A 612 -22.97 -18.88 -1.80
C GLN A 612 -22.93 -17.80 -0.71
N SER A 613 -24.07 -17.16 -0.38
CA SER A 613 -24.19 -16.21 0.73
C SER A 613 -23.96 -16.86 2.10
N GLN A 614 -24.19 -18.16 2.24
CA GLN A 614 -24.02 -18.92 3.50
C GLN A 614 -22.58 -19.42 3.70
N ILE A 615 -21.67 -19.07 2.79
CA ILE A 615 -20.24 -19.40 2.82
C ILE A 615 -19.46 -18.15 3.22
N GLN A 616 -18.72 -18.19 4.33
CA GLN A 616 -17.90 -17.05 4.76
C GLN A 616 -16.44 -17.41 5.07
N ARG A 617 -15.53 -16.62 4.52
CA ARG A 617 -14.12 -16.64 4.90
C ARG A 617 -13.85 -15.75 6.11
N ILE A 618 -12.98 -16.22 7.00
CA ILE A 618 -12.39 -15.43 8.07
C ILE A 618 -10.90 -15.16 7.73
N PRO A 619 -10.47 -13.90 7.57
CA PRO A 619 -9.10 -13.52 7.15
C PRO A 619 -8.04 -13.62 8.25
N TRP A 620 -8.15 -14.64 9.10
CA TRP A 620 -7.25 -14.86 10.23
C TRP A 620 -6.73 -16.30 10.17
N LEU A 621 -5.52 -16.49 10.71
CA LEU A 621 -4.87 -17.79 10.78
C LEU A 621 -5.61 -18.64 11.81
N LEU A 622 -6.51 -19.50 11.36
CA LEU A 622 -7.37 -20.31 12.23
C LEU A 622 -6.81 -21.72 12.48
N TYR A 623 -5.83 -22.15 11.67
CA TYR A 623 -5.33 -23.52 11.64
C TYR A 623 -3.83 -23.57 11.38
N HIS A 624 -3.15 -24.56 11.98
CA HIS A 624 -1.71 -24.79 11.86
C HIS A 624 -1.46 -26.23 11.40
N TRP A 625 -1.18 -26.40 10.10
CA TRP A 625 -1.02 -27.69 9.43
C TRP A 625 0.39 -28.26 9.61
N ARG A 626 0.52 -29.47 10.15
CA ARG A 626 1.78 -30.10 10.52
C ARG A 626 2.55 -30.54 9.28
N ALA A 627 3.71 -29.93 9.09
CA ALA A 627 4.69 -30.40 8.12
C ALA A 627 5.73 -31.27 8.83
N THR A 628 5.70 -32.57 8.54
CA THR A 628 6.74 -33.54 8.90
C THR A 628 7.26 -34.22 7.63
N PRO A 629 8.49 -34.78 7.62
CA PRO A 629 9.05 -35.44 6.43
C PRO A 629 8.29 -36.67 5.93
N HIS A 630 7.28 -37.14 6.67
CA HIS A 630 6.41 -38.27 6.31
C HIS A 630 4.93 -37.85 6.16
N SER A 631 4.61 -36.55 6.30
CA SER A 631 3.25 -36.01 6.20
C SER A 631 2.86 -35.71 4.75
N THR A 632 1.56 -35.89 4.45
CA THR A 632 0.91 -35.46 3.20
C THR A 632 1.17 -33.97 2.89
N ALA A 633 1.47 -33.15 3.91
CA ALA A 633 1.81 -31.74 3.79
C ALA A 633 3.11 -31.45 3.01
N GLU A 634 4.03 -32.42 2.86
CA GLU A 634 5.21 -32.30 1.99
C GLU A 634 5.16 -33.25 0.78
N ALA A 635 4.26 -34.24 0.77
CA ALA A 635 4.25 -35.32 -0.22
C ALA A 635 2.85 -35.58 -0.81
N VAL A 636 2.28 -34.58 -1.50
CA VAL A 636 1.10 -34.77 -2.37
C VAL A 636 1.39 -35.79 -3.49
N SER A 637 2.66 -35.96 -3.85
CA SER A 637 3.19 -36.99 -4.75
C SER A 637 3.23 -38.42 -4.19
N ALA A 638 2.99 -38.63 -2.88
CA ALA A 638 3.23 -39.94 -2.25
C ALA A 638 2.29 -41.07 -2.71
N LYS A 639 1.09 -40.75 -3.19
CA LYS A 639 0.01 -41.72 -3.43
C LYS A 639 -0.86 -41.34 -4.64
N PRO A 640 -0.61 -41.90 -5.84
CA PRO A 640 -1.33 -41.55 -7.07
C PRO A 640 -2.86 -41.58 -6.96
N TYR A 641 -3.42 -42.56 -6.22
CA TYR A 641 -4.86 -42.73 -6.05
C TYR A 641 -5.57 -41.49 -5.49
N ALA A 642 -4.89 -40.69 -4.65
CA ALA A 642 -5.50 -39.49 -4.05
C ALA A 642 -5.70 -38.38 -5.09
N LEU A 643 -4.89 -38.34 -6.15
CA LEU A 643 -5.05 -37.40 -7.26
C LEU A 643 -6.16 -37.85 -8.21
N ASP A 644 -6.31 -39.16 -8.42
CA ASP A 644 -7.43 -39.73 -9.19
C ASP A 644 -8.78 -39.54 -8.45
N ALA A 645 -8.80 -39.74 -7.13
CA ALA A 645 -9.96 -39.49 -6.28
C ALA A 645 -10.41 -38.00 -6.31
N ARG A 646 -9.46 -37.04 -6.29
CA ARG A 646 -9.78 -35.60 -6.46
C ARG A 646 -10.42 -35.29 -7.82
N ALA A 647 -9.88 -35.85 -8.90
CA ALA A 647 -10.43 -35.66 -10.24
C ALA A 647 -11.86 -36.23 -10.33
N ARG A 648 -12.08 -37.45 -9.81
CA ARG A 648 -13.40 -38.10 -9.77
C ARG A 648 -14.41 -37.33 -8.91
N ALA A 649 -14.00 -36.80 -7.76
CA ALA A 649 -14.88 -36.00 -6.88
C ALA A 649 -15.44 -34.76 -7.59
N VAL A 650 -14.59 -34.09 -8.37
CA VAL A 650 -14.96 -32.92 -9.19
C VAL A 650 -15.83 -33.34 -10.38
N GLU A 651 -15.52 -34.46 -11.02
CA GLU A 651 -16.31 -35.01 -12.12
C GLU A 651 -17.74 -35.35 -11.67
N GLU A 652 -17.89 -36.08 -10.56
CA GLU A 652 -19.21 -36.44 -10.02
C GLU A 652 -19.99 -35.23 -9.50
N TYR A 653 -19.33 -34.22 -8.90
CA TYR A 653 -19.95 -32.92 -8.59
C TYR A 653 -20.55 -32.27 -9.85
N LEU A 654 -19.80 -32.23 -10.96
CA LEU A 654 -20.27 -31.65 -12.22
C LEU A 654 -21.42 -32.47 -12.83
N GLN A 655 -21.35 -33.80 -12.76
CA GLN A 655 -22.42 -34.71 -13.21
C GLN A 655 -23.71 -34.53 -12.40
N ARG A 656 -23.64 -34.49 -11.07
CA ARG A 656 -24.80 -34.21 -10.19
C ARG A 656 -25.46 -32.87 -10.51
N ARG A 657 -24.63 -31.85 -10.78
CA ARG A 657 -25.04 -30.51 -11.22
C ARG A 657 -25.51 -30.43 -12.69
N ARG A 658 -25.42 -31.54 -13.45
CA ARG A 658 -25.72 -31.64 -14.90
C ARG A 658 -24.91 -30.67 -15.77
N ILE A 659 -23.68 -30.36 -15.35
CA ILE A 659 -22.75 -29.51 -16.08
C ILE A 659 -21.92 -30.40 -17.00
N ALA A 660 -22.08 -30.23 -18.32
CA ALA A 660 -21.29 -30.95 -19.31
C ALA A 660 -19.84 -30.43 -19.30
N ALA A 661 -18.92 -31.25 -18.82
CA ALA A 661 -17.49 -30.94 -18.74
C ALA A 661 -16.67 -32.23 -18.69
N VAL A 662 -15.39 -32.13 -19.08
CA VAL A 662 -14.38 -33.18 -18.91
C VAL A 662 -13.38 -32.70 -17.87
N VAL A 663 -13.13 -33.48 -16.81
CA VAL A 663 -12.02 -33.22 -15.88
C VAL A 663 -10.84 -34.11 -16.19
N SER A 664 -9.64 -33.53 -16.06
CA SER A 664 -8.37 -34.16 -16.44
C SER A 664 -7.29 -33.79 -15.43
N ARG A 665 -6.28 -34.64 -15.26
CA ARG A 665 -5.17 -34.38 -14.34
C ARG A 665 -4.17 -33.38 -14.95
N GLN A 666 -3.69 -32.44 -14.12
CA GLN A 666 -2.65 -31.47 -14.46
C GLN A 666 -1.66 -31.37 -13.30
N GLY A 667 -0.66 -32.24 -13.30
CA GLY A 667 0.31 -32.34 -12.20
C GLY A 667 -0.35 -32.83 -10.90
N GLU A 668 -0.28 -32.00 -9.85
CA GLU A 668 -0.91 -32.24 -8.54
C GLU A 668 -2.36 -31.74 -8.44
N PHE A 669 -2.87 -31.13 -9.52
CA PHE A 669 -4.20 -30.53 -9.60
C PHE A 669 -5.02 -31.15 -10.74
N GLN A 670 -6.25 -30.69 -10.90
CA GLN A 670 -7.16 -31.06 -11.98
C GLN A 670 -7.54 -29.84 -12.83
N ARG A 671 -7.75 -30.06 -14.12
CA ARG A 671 -8.31 -29.08 -15.07
C ARG A 671 -9.70 -29.52 -15.49
N VAL A 672 -10.67 -28.62 -15.34
CA VAL A 672 -12.03 -28.77 -15.85
C VAL A 672 -12.12 -28.07 -17.21
N ARG A 673 -12.54 -28.80 -18.25
CA ARG A 673 -12.86 -28.26 -19.59
C ARG A 673 -14.36 -28.37 -19.82
N TYR A 674 -15.05 -27.25 -19.85
CA TYR A 674 -16.50 -27.23 -20.07
C TYR A 674 -16.85 -27.50 -21.55
N ALA A 675 -18.01 -28.11 -21.79
CA ALA A 675 -18.52 -28.30 -23.14
C ALA A 675 -18.85 -26.93 -23.77
N ILE A 676 -18.38 -26.70 -24.99
CA ILE A 676 -18.57 -25.43 -25.70
C ILE A 676 -19.84 -25.54 -26.55
N PRO A 677 -20.87 -24.71 -26.31
CA PRO A 677 -22.01 -24.62 -27.24
C PRO A 677 -21.55 -23.95 -28.54
N VAL A 678 -22.05 -24.42 -29.69
CA VAL A 678 -21.76 -23.83 -31.00
C VAL A 678 -22.33 -22.41 -31.04
N GLN A 679 -21.47 -21.42 -30.82
CA GLN A 679 -21.84 -20.00 -30.75
C GLN A 679 -20.82 -19.14 -31.50
N MET A 680 -21.33 -18.20 -32.30
CA MET A 680 -20.49 -17.22 -32.99
C MET A 680 -19.81 -16.28 -31.98
N ALA A 681 -18.49 -16.12 -32.10
CA ALA A 681 -17.69 -15.14 -31.38
C ALA A 681 -17.34 -13.95 -32.29
N SER A 682 -17.62 -12.72 -31.87
CA SER A 682 -17.21 -11.51 -32.60
C SER A 682 -15.95 -10.92 -31.98
N ILE A 683 -14.84 -11.01 -32.71
CA ILE A 683 -13.53 -10.47 -32.31
C ILE A 683 -13.48 -8.98 -32.69
N ILE A 684 -13.66 -8.11 -31.71
CA ILE A 684 -13.71 -6.65 -31.88
C ILE A 684 -12.31 -6.08 -31.72
N ILE A 685 -11.78 -5.47 -32.78
CA ILE A 685 -10.41 -4.96 -32.85
C ILE A 685 -10.43 -3.45 -33.18
N PRO A 686 -10.36 -2.56 -32.18
CA PRO A 686 -10.08 -1.14 -32.39
C PRO A 686 -8.70 -0.94 -33.02
N THR A 687 -8.62 -0.12 -34.06
CA THR A 687 -7.36 0.17 -34.77
C THR A 687 -7.29 1.63 -35.23
N ARG A 688 -6.05 2.13 -35.39
CA ARG A 688 -5.74 3.38 -36.05
C ARG A 688 -4.31 3.33 -36.56
N ASP A 689 -4.14 3.44 -37.87
CA ASP A 689 -2.84 3.36 -38.55
C ASP A 689 -2.08 2.05 -38.21
N GLN A 690 -0.80 1.94 -38.59
CA GLN A 690 0.07 0.78 -38.33
C GLN A 690 -0.47 -0.57 -38.84
N ALA A 691 -0.88 -0.63 -40.12
CA ALA A 691 -1.34 -1.85 -40.81
C ALA A 691 -0.60 -3.14 -40.42
N SER A 692 0.74 -3.08 -40.32
CA SER A 692 1.61 -4.25 -40.03
C SER A 692 1.41 -4.90 -38.66
N LEU A 693 0.79 -4.22 -37.67
CA LEU A 693 0.39 -4.83 -36.40
C LEU A 693 -0.90 -5.62 -36.58
N LEU A 694 -1.93 -4.96 -37.13
CA LEU A 694 -3.24 -5.56 -37.40
C LEU A 694 -3.12 -6.77 -38.34
N GLU A 695 -2.28 -6.70 -39.37
CA GLU A 695 -1.98 -7.82 -40.27
C GLU A 695 -1.42 -9.03 -39.52
N LYS A 696 -0.45 -8.84 -38.62
CA LYS A 696 0.12 -9.92 -37.79
C LYS A 696 -0.92 -10.51 -36.85
N CYS A 697 -1.76 -9.66 -36.25
CA CYS A 697 -2.84 -10.09 -35.37
C CYS A 697 -3.86 -10.95 -36.12
N LEU A 698 -4.43 -10.43 -37.22
CA LEU A 698 -5.40 -11.13 -38.05
C LEU A 698 -4.84 -12.43 -38.62
N ARG A 699 -3.60 -12.41 -39.15
CA ARG A 699 -2.92 -13.61 -39.66
C ARG A 699 -2.72 -14.64 -38.56
N SER A 700 -2.19 -14.23 -37.40
CA SER A 700 -1.95 -15.17 -36.29
C SER A 700 -3.23 -15.78 -35.74
N ILE A 701 -4.37 -15.09 -35.79
CA ILE A 701 -5.66 -15.64 -35.38
C ILE A 701 -6.16 -16.62 -36.43
N LYS A 702 -6.16 -16.24 -37.72
CA LYS A 702 -6.62 -17.08 -38.84
C LYS A 702 -5.81 -18.38 -39.00
N GLU A 703 -4.50 -18.32 -38.84
CA GLU A 703 -3.60 -19.46 -39.08
C GLU A 703 -3.54 -20.45 -37.91
N LYS A 704 -3.88 -20.03 -36.67
CA LYS A 704 -3.63 -20.84 -35.47
C LYS A 704 -4.88 -21.23 -34.68
N THR A 705 -5.99 -20.49 -34.77
CA THR A 705 -7.15 -20.72 -33.90
C THR A 705 -7.92 -21.98 -34.32
N ASP A 706 -8.18 -22.88 -33.38
CA ASP A 706 -8.91 -24.13 -33.64
C ASP A 706 -10.44 -23.99 -33.62
N TYR A 707 -10.96 -22.93 -32.99
CA TYR A 707 -12.39 -22.65 -32.93
C TYR A 707 -12.92 -22.10 -34.26
N GLU A 708 -13.92 -22.74 -34.86
CA GLU A 708 -14.36 -22.42 -36.23
C GLU A 708 -15.31 -21.19 -36.32
N PHE A 709 -16.12 -20.94 -35.28
CA PHE A 709 -17.27 -20.03 -35.35
C PHE A 709 -16.92 -18.62 -34.85
N TYR A 710 -16.14 -17.87 -35.64
CA TYR A 710 -15.81 -16.47 -35.34
C TYR A 710 -15.89 -15.53 -36.54
N GLU A 711 -16.20 -14.26 -36.26
CA GLU A 711 -16.04 -13.12 -37.18
C GLU A 711 -15.10 -12.08 -36.57
N PHE A 712 -14.56 -11.18 -37.39
CA PHE A 712 -13.85 -9.98 -36.94
C PHE A 712 -14.71 -8.73 -37.17
N VAL A 713 -14.70 -7.84 -36.18
CA VAL A 713 -15.24 -6.48 -36.28
C VAL A 713 -14.10 -5.50 -36.06
N ILE A 714 -13.48 -5.04 -37.14
CA ILE A 714 -12.37 -4.09 -37.13
C ILE A 714 -12.97 -2.68 -37.04
N VAL A 715 -12.58 -1.92 -36.01
CA VAL A 715 -13.11 -0.58 -35.73
C VAL A 715 -12.03 0.45 -36.03
N ASP A 716 -12.10 1.07 -37.20
CA ASP A 716 -11.15 2.09 -37.66
C ASP A 716 -11.47 3.47 -37.04
N ASN A 717 -10.51 4.03 -36.28
CA ASN A 717 -10.58 5.39 -35.75
C ASN A 717 -9.87 6.40 -36.66
N SER A 718 -10.38 6.58 -37.88
CA SER A 718 -9.84 7.52 -38.87
C SER A 718 -8.36 7.30 -39.19
N SER A 719 -7.99 6.09 -39.60
CA SER A 719 -6.64 5.81 -40.10
C SER A 719 -6.28 6.76 -41.26
N SER A 720 -5.11 7.38 -41.13
CA SER A 720 -4.59 8.41 -42.03
C SER A 720 -3.61 7.84 -43.07
N GLU A 721 -2.85 6.81 -42.70
CA GLU A 721 -1.86 6.14 -43.55
C GLU A 721 -2.54 5.52 -44.78
N PRO A 722 -2.04 5.78 -46.01
CA PRO A 722 -2.56 5.14 -47.22
C PRO A 722 -2.50 3.61 -47.16
N SER A 723 -1.36 3.08 -46.70
CA SER A 723 -1.15 1.63 -46.50
C SER A 723 -2.17 0.99 -45.56
N THR A 724 -2.55 1.68 -44.47
CA THR A 724 -3.58 1.17 -43.55
C THR A 724 -4.97 1.22 -44.19
N ARG A 725 -5.30 2.26 -44.97
CA ARG A 725 -6.57 2.32 -45.70
C ARG A 725 -6.68 1.28 -46.81
N GLU A 726 -5.61 1.07 -47.58
CA GLU A 726 -5.51 -0.01 -48.59
C GLU A 726 -5.64 -1.39 -47.95
N PHE A 727 -4.94 -1.63 -46.83
CA PHE A 727 -5.04 -2.89 -46.08
C PHE A 727 -6.46 -3.15 -45.55
N LEU A 728 -7.12 -2.12 -45.00
CA LEU A 728 -8.50 -2.23 -44.52
C LEU A 728 -9.49 -2.55 -45.66
N GLN A 729 -9.29 -2.01 -46.86
CA GLN A 729 -10.07 -2.34 -48.05
C GLN A 729 -9.83 -3.78 -48.53
N GLU A 730 -8.59 -4.28 -48.43
CA GLU A 730 -8.26 -5.65 -48.80
C GLU A 730 -8.88 -6.67 -47.85
N VAL A 731 -8.72 -6.49 -46.53
CA VAL A 731 -9.28 -7.44 -45.55
C VAL A 731 -10.80 -7.44 -45.51
N ALA A 732 -11.46 -6.34 -45.89
CA ALA A 732 -12.92 -6.26 -46.01
C ALA A 732 -13.52 -7.14 -47.14
N LYS A 733 -12.69 -7.75 -48.00
CA LYS A 733 -13.13 -8.75 -48.98
C LYS A 733 -13.37 -10.14 -48.38
N ASP A 734 -12.84 -10.40 -47.19
CA ASP A 734 -13.11 -11.63 -46.44
C ASP A 734 -14.48 -11.53 -45.77
N GLU A 735 -15.40 -12.44 -46.09
CA GLU A 735 -16.76 -12.46 -45.55
C GLU A 735 -16.83 -12.57 -44.01
N ARG A 736 -15.75 -13.06 -43.37
CA ARG A 736 -15.60 -13.11 -41.92
C ARG A 736 -15.17 -11.79 -41.30
N ILE A 737 -14.81 -10.77 -42.09
CA ILE A 737 -14.30 -9.48 -41.62
C ILE A 737 -15.29 -8.36 -41.94
N ARG A 738 -15.70 -7.63 -40.92
CA ARG A 738 -16.38 -6.35 -41.07
C ARG A 738 -15.49 -5.21 -40.61
N VAL A 739 -15.26 -4.24 -41.49
CA VAL A 739 -14.61 -2.97 -41.13
C VAL A 739 -15.71 -1.94 -40.91
N ILE A 740 -15.69 -1.26 -39.76
CA ILE A 740 -16.53 -0.11 -39.46
C ILE A 740 -15.64 1.11 -39.18
N SER A 741 -16.03 2.30 -39.67
CA SER A 741 -15.29 3.54 -39.41
C SER A 741 -16.00 4.38 -38.35
N VAL A 742 -15.25 4.79 -37.33
CA VAL A 742 -15.74 5.56 -36.17
C VAL A 742 -14.87 6.81 -36.03
N PRO A 743 -15.23 7.91 -36.71
CA PRO A 743 -14.41 9.11 -36.74
C PRO A 743 -14.45 9.90 -35.43
N GLY A 744 -13.38 10.65 -35.19
CA GLY A 744 -13.22 11.56 -34.05
C GLY A 744 -11.93 11.31 -33.26
N GLU A 745 -11.89 11.87 -32.05
CA GLU A 745 -10.81 11.60 -31.08
C GLU A 745 -10.77 10.13 -30.66
N PHE A 746 -9.58 9.64 -30.29
CA PHE A 746 -9.41 8.25 -29.87
C PHE A 746 -10.04 8.01 -28.49
N ASN A 747 -11.07 7.18 -28.46
CA ASN A 747 -11.75 6.72 -27.25
C ASN A 747 -11.94 5.21 -27.37
N TYR A 748 -11.11 4.44 -26.67
CA TYR A 748 -11.09 2.98 -26.74
C TYR A 748 -12.44 2.39 -26.34
N SER A 749 -13.05 2.89 -25.26
CA SER A 749 -14.37 2.47 -24.80
C SER A 749 -15.45 2.64 -25.87
N LYS A 750 -15.47 3.81 -26.54
CA LYS A 750 -16.39 4.10 -27.64
C LYS A 750 -16.18 3.16 -28.84
N LEU A 751 -14.92 2.92 -29.21
CA LEU A 751 -14.59 2.03 -30.33
C LEU A 751 -15.06 0.59 -30.07
N CYS A 752 -14.83 0.08 -28.86
CA CYS A 752 -15.36 -1.21 -28.41
C CYS A 752 -16.89 -1.24 -28.41
N ASN A 753 -17.57 -0.18 -27.92
CA ASN A 753 -19.03 -0.07 -27.94
C ASN A 753 -19.60 -0.08 -29.37
N CYS A 754 -18.99 0.67 -30.30
CA CYS A 754 -19.39 0.65 -31.71
C CYS A 754 -19.16 -0.72 -32.36
N GLY A 755 -18.05 -1.39 -32.05
CA GLY A 755 -17.77 -2.75 -32.50
C GLY A 755 -18.79 -3.77 -31.97
N ALA A 756 -19.13 -3.67 -30.68
CA ALA A 756 -20.15 -4.49 -30.04
C ALA A 756 -21.54 -4.30 -30.65
N ALA A 757 -21.91 -3.06 -31.01
CA ALA A 757 -23.17 -2.77 -31.71
C ALA A 757 -23.21 -3.31 -33.16
N ALA A 758 -22.05 -3.54 -33.79
CA ALA A 758 -21.95 -4.13 -35.12
C ALA A 758 -21.78 -5.66 -35.11
N ALA A 759 -21.48 -6.26 -33.96
CA ALA A 759 -21.27 -7.70 -33.80
C ALA A 759 -22.54 -8.52 -34.08
N ARG A 760 -22.36 -9.73 -34.61
CA ARG A 760 -23.39 -10.79 -34.76
C ARG A 760 -23.21 -11.93 -33.76
N GLY A 761 -22.10 -11.95 -33.03
CA GLY A 761 -21.72 -12.99 -32.09
C GLY A 761 -22.54 -12.97 -30.80
N HIS A 762 -22.74 -14.15 -30.23
CA HIS A 762 -23.32 -14.33 -28.90
C HIS A 762 -22.29 -14.02 -27.80
N VAL A 763 -21.01 -14.18 -28.14
CA VAL A 763 -19.86 -13.76 -27.34
C VAL A 763 -19.14 -12.64 -28.08
N LEU A 764 -18.81 -11.59 -27.34
CA LEU A 764 -17.95 -10.49 -27.77
C LEU A 764 -16.57 -10.72 -27.18
N LEU A 765 -15.54 -10.63 -28.01
CA LEU A 765 -14.15 -10.63 -27.59
C LEU A 765 -13.55 -9.26 -27.89
N LEU A 766 -13.31 -8.45 -26.87
CA LEU A 766 -12.52 -7.22 -27.02
C LEU A 766 -11.03 -7.62 -27.11
N LEU A 767 -10.37 -7.17 -28.17
CA LEU A 767 -8.99 -7.56 -28.47
C LEU A 767 -8.19 -6.37 -28.98
N ASN A 768 -6.98 -6.15 -28.46
CA ASN A 768 -6.07 -5.16 -29.03
C ASN A 768 -5.50 -5.64 -30.38
N ASN A 769 -5.14 -4.69 -31.25
CA ASN A 769 -4.58 -4.97 -32.58
C ASN A 769 -3.11 -5.46 -32.58
N ASP A 770 -2.48 -5.58 -31.42
CA ASP A 770 -1.10 -6.01 -31.20
C ASP A 770 -0.98 -7.32 -30.41
N ILE A 771 -2.03 -8.16 -30.50
CA ILE A 771 -2.11 -9.53 -29.96
C ILE A 771 -1.65 -10.57 -31.00
N GLU A 772 -0.87 -11.57 -30.57
CA GLU A 772 -0.52 -12.76 -31.36
C GLU A 772 -0.87 -14.05 -30.60
N VAL A 773 -1.39 -15.06 -31.31
CA VAL A 773 -1.82 -16.34 -30.74
C VAL A 773 -0.61 -17.24 -30.47
N ILE A 774 -0.55 -17.86 -29.29
CA ILE A 774 0.45 -18.90 -28.96
C ILE A 774 -0.17 -20.28 -29.13
N ASP A 775 -1.22 -20.57 -28.36
CA ASP A 775 -1.88 -21.87 -28.30
C ASP A 775 -3.12 -21.91 -29.21
N PRO A 776 -3.33 -22.95 -30.04
CA PRO A 776 -4.49 -23.05 -30.92
C PRO A 776 -5.84 -23.01 -30.21
N GLY A 777 -5.92 -23.61 -29.01
CA GLY A 777 -7.13 -23.77 -28.22
C GLY A 777 -7.53 -22.56 -27.38
N TRP A 778 -6.84 -21.42 -27.55
CA TRP A 778 -7.07 -20.21 -26.75
C TRP A 778 -8.53 -19.74 -26.80
N LEU A 779 -9.14 -19.68 -28.00
CA LEU A 779 -10.51 -19.21 -28.17
C LEU A 779 -11.51 -20.26 -27.67
N SER A 780 -11.25 -21.54 -27.94
CA SER A 780 -12.02 -22.66 -27.41
C SER A 780 -12.06 -22.65 -25.87
N GLU A 781 -10.94 -22.40 -25.20
CA GLU A 781 -10.88 -22.23 -23.74
C GLU A 781 -11.71 -21.02 -23.28
N LEU A 782 -11.53 -19.82 -23.88
CA LEU A 782 -12.30 -18.62 -23.52
C LEU A 782 -13.82 -18.84 -23.69
N MET A 783 -14.22 -19.47 -24.80
CA MET A 783 -15.61 -19.84 -25.08
C MET A 783 -16.15 -20.80 -24.02
N SER A 784 -15.40 -21.85 -23.66
CA SER A 784 -15.81 -22.82 -22.62
C SER A 784 -16.09 -22.17 -21.25
N GLN A 785 -15.39 -21.09 -20.92
CA GLN A 785 -15.56 -20.38 -19.65
C GLN A 785 -16.68 -19.32 -19.72
N VAL A 786 -16.76 -18.54 -20.80
CA VAL A 786 -17.66 -17.37 -20.89
C VAL A 786 -19.12 -17.73 -21.18
N THR A 787 -19.37 -18.89 -21.78
CA THR A 787 -20.73 -19.38 -22.04
C THR A 787 -21.43 -19.92 -20.79
N ARG A 788 -20.71 -20.06 -19.67
CA ARG A 788 -21.27 -20.47 -18.37
C ARG A 788 -22.15 -19.37 -17.79
N PRO A 789 -23.42 -19.62 -17.42
CA PRO A 789 -24.36 -18.57 -17.01
C PRO A 789 -23.84 -17.67 -15.87
N GLU A 790 -23.14 -18.25 -14.90
CA GLU A 790 -22.62 -17.57 -13.70
C GLU A 790 -21.31 -16.79 -13.92
N VAL A 791 -20.69 -16.94 -15.09
CA VAL A 791 -19.52 -16.17 -15.51
C VAL A 791 -19.99 -14.97 -16.34
N GLY A 792 -19.46 -13.78 -16.08
CA GLY A 792 -19.75 -12.58 -16.87
C GLY A 792 -18.59 -12.18 -17.79
N VAL A 793 -17.34 -12.33 -17.33
CA VAL A 793 -16.14 -11.96 -18.08
C VAL A 793 -15.05 -13.02 -17.93
N VAL A 794 -14.30 -13.27 -19.00
CA VAL A 794 -13.12 -14.14 -19.00
C VAL A 794 -11.92 -13.41 -19.61
N GLY A 795 -10.76 -13.51 -18.94
CA GLY A 795 -9.47 -13.02 -19.43
C GLY A 795 -8.43 -14.12 -19.61
N ALA A 796 -7.57 -13.94 -20.62
CA ALA A 796 -6.47 -14.85 -20.97
C ALA A 796 -5.17 -14.56 -20.18
N SER A 797 -4.19 -15.48 -20.25
CA SER A 797 -2.79 -15.21 -19.93
C SER A 797 -2.16 -14.37 -21.05
N LEU A 798 -1.73 -13.15 -20.74
CA LEU A 798 -0.98 -12.31 -21.68
C LEU A 798 0.51 -12.32 -21.34
N TRP A 799 1.34 -12.57 -22.35
CA TRP A 799 2.79 -12.62 -22.25
C TRP A 799 3.44 -11.52 -23.08
N PHE A 800 4.54 -10.97 -22.58
CA PHE A 800 5.46 -10.19 -23.41
C PHE A 800 6.21 -11.10 -24.40
N PRO A 801 6.70 -10.56 -25.53
CA PRO A 801 7.48 -11.33 -26.51
C PRO A 801 8.75 -12.00 -25.97
N ASP A 802 9.26 -11.57 -24.82
CA ASP A 802 10.44 -12.15 -24.16
C ASP A 802 10.10 -13.30 -23.18
N GLY A 803 8.83 -13.71 -23.11
CA GLY A 803 8.34 -14.79 -22.26
C GLY A 803 8.07 -14.40 -20.81
N GLN A 804 8.09 -13.10 -20.47
CA GLN A 804 7.63 -12.59 -19.18
C GLN A 804 6.11 -12.42 -19.16
N LEU A 805 5.46 -12.77 -18.05
CA LEU A 805 4.02 -12.63 -17.85
C LEU A 805 3.66 -11.14 -17.71
N GLN A 806 2.66 -10.69 -18.47
CA GLN A 806 2.11 -9.35 -18.38
C GLN A 806 0.80 -9.34 -17.59
N HIS A 807 -0.10 -10.29 -17.86
CA HIS A 807 -1.43 -10.30 -17.26
C HIS A 807 -1.84 -11.69 -16.74
N ALA A 808 -2.20 -11.74 -15.46
CA ALA A 808 -2.89 -12.88 -14.83
C ALA A 808 -4.03 -12.40 -13.91
N GLY A 809 -4.87 -11.49 -14.41
CA GLY A 809 -5.84 -10.75 -13.62
C GLY A 809 -5.23 -9.53 -12.91
N ILE A 810 -6.11 -8.70 -12.37
CA ILE A 810 -5.79 -7.44 -11.69
C ILE A 810 -6.13 -7.55 -10.21
N VAL A 811 -5.22 -7.06 -9.37
CA VAL A 811 -5.42 -6.80 -7.94
C VAL A 811 -5.74 -5.32 -7.76
N LEU A 812 -6.84 -5.02 -7.08
CA LEU A 812 -7.28 -3.65 -6.83
C LEU A 812 -6.53 -3.04 -5.63
N SER A 813 -6.15 -1.77 -5.72
CA SER A 813 -5.73 -0.97 -4.56
C SER A 813 -6.08 0.52 -4.71
N PRO A 814 -6.20 1.29 -3.61
CA PRO A 814 -6.57 2.70 -3.68
C PRO A 814 -5.48 3.58 -4.32
N GLU A 815 -4.21 3.22 -4.11
CA GLU A 815 -3.05 3.94 -4.62
C GLU A 815 -2.63 3.48 -6.04
N ARG A 816 -2.96 2.24 -6.42
CA ARG A 816 -2.67 1.65 -7.74
C ARG A 816 -3.82 0.75 -8.18
N ILE A 817 -4.80 1.37 -8.83
CA ILE A 817 -6.09 0.77 -9.21
C ILE A 817 -5.97 -0.53 -10.03
N GLY A 818 -4.94 -0.64 -10.87
CA GLY A 818 -4.74 -1.77 -11.78
C GLY A 818 -3.39 -2.48 -11.61
N ASN A 819 -3.09 -3.06 -10.45
CA ASN A 819 -1.86 -3.85 -10.30
C ASN A 819 -2.02 -5.22 -10.98
N TYR A 820 -1.21 -5.52 -12.00
CA TYR A 820 -1.22 -6.84 -12.63
C TYR A 820 -0.64 -7.91 -11.69
N ALA A 821 -1.44 -8.96 -11.42
CA ALA A 821 -1.00 -10.09 -10.62
C ALA A 821 0.16 -10.81 -11.32
N TYR A 822 1.20 -11.15 -10.55
CA TYR A 822 2.37 -11.91 -11.02
C TYR A 822 3.15 -11.27 -12.19
N PHE A 823 3.05 -9.94 -12.35
CA PHE A 823 3.78 -9.19 -13.38
C PHE A 823 5.27 -9.57 -13.43
N ARG A 824 5.76 -9.90 -14.63
CA ARG A 824 7.12 -10.33 -14.94
C ARG A 824 7.59 -11.67 -14.36
N GLN A 825 6.69 -12.52 -13.86
CA GLN A 825 7.00 -13.94 -13.66
C GLN A 825 7.22 -14.66 -15.00
N ARG A 826 7.91 -15.79 -14.98
CA ARG A 826 8.29 -16.55 -16.17
C ARG A 826 7.36 -17.74 -16.40
N ARG A 827 7.33 -18.24 -17.63
CA ARG A 827 6.71 -19.54 -17.93
C ARG A 827 7.30 -20.62 -17.02
N GLY A 828 6.42 -21.42 -16.41
CA GLY A 828 6.79 -22.45 -15.44
C GLY A 828 6.81 -21.99 -13.98
N ASP A 829 6.77 -20.68 -13.69
CA ASP A 829 6.55 -20.20 -12.31
C ASP A 829 5.14 -20.61 -11.85
N THR A 830 5.03 -21.19 -10.66
CA THR A 830 3.75 -21.66 -10.10
C THR A 830 2.95 -20.52 -9.45
N GLY A 831 3.59 -19.41 -9.09
CA GLY A 831 2.95 -18.30 -8.37
C GLY A 831 2.60 -18.63 -6.91
N TYR A 832 1.67 -17.88 -6.33
CA TYR A 832 1.26 -18.07 -4.94
C TYR A 832 0.34 -19.29 -4.82
N PHE A 833 0.77 -20.31 -4.07
CA PHE A 833 0.03 -21.58 -3.90
C PHE A 833 -0.46 -22.17 -5.24
N SER A 834 0.44 -22.19 -6.23
CA SER A 834 0.22 -22.71 -7.59
C SER A 834 -0.83 -21.98 -8.43
N GLN A 835 -1.34 -20.82 -7.99
CA GLN A 835 -2.41 -20.11 -8.69
C GLN A 835 -2.10 -19.76 -10.16
N LEU A 836 -0.85 -19.58 -10.59
CA LEU A 836 -0.55 -19.34 -12.01
C LEU A 836 -0.87 -20.52 -12.93
N GLN A 837 -1.14 -21.70 -12.37
CA GLN A 837 -1.51 -22.90 -13.11
C GLN A 837 -3.01 -23.20 -13.03
N LEU A 838 -3.78 -22.40 -12.29
CA LEU A 838 -5.16 -22.68 -11.89
C LEU A 838 -6.14 -21.61 -12.38
N VAL A 839 -7.25 -22.05 -12.98
CA VAL A 839 -8.42 -21.20 -13.26
C VAL A 839 -8.93 -20.64 -11.93
N ARG A 840 -9.21 -19.34 -11.87
CA ARG A 840 -9.70 -18.68 -10.65
C ARG A 840 -10.56 -17.46 -10.97
N ASN A 841 -11.43 -17.11 -10.02
CA ASN A 841 -12.05 -15.80 -10.02
C ASN A 841 -11.04 -14.72 -9.61
N VAL A 842 -11.15 -13.54 -10.24
CA VAL A 842 -10.31 -12.35 -9.98
C VAL A 842 -11.18 -11.09 -9.94
N ALA A 843 -10.63 -9.97 -9.48
CA ALA A 843 -11.43 -8.75 -9.30
C ALA A 843 -11.78 -8.06 -10.62
N ALA A 844 -10.81 -8.05 -11.55
CA ALA A 844 -10.90 -7.58 -12.92
C ALA A 844 -9.85 -8.27 -13.81
N ILE A 845 -10.05 -8.22 -15.13
CA ILE A 845 -9.06 -8.59 -16.15
C ILE A 845 -8.91 -7.44 -17.15
N THR A 846 -7.89 -7.47 -18.00
CA THR A 846 -7.61 -6.35 -18.93
C THR A 846 -8.39 -6.44 -20.24
N GLY A 847 -8.77 -5.28 -20.80
CA GLY A 847 -9.43 -5.16 -22.10
C GLY A 847 -8.58 -5.62 -23.30
N ALA A 848 -7.27 -5.84 -23.12
CA ALA A 848 -6.40 -6.30 -24.21
C ALA A 848 -6.80 -7.69 -24.77
N CYS A 849 -7.43 -8.54 -23.94
CA CYS A 849 -8.16 -9.75 -24.37
C CYS A 849 -9.24 -10.09 -23.33
N LEU A 850 -10.47 -9.68 -23.62
CA LEU A 850 -11.64 -9.79 -22.72
C LEU A 850 -12.81 -10.43 -23.46
N ALA A 851 -13.23 -11.63 -23.03
CA ALA A 851 -14.43 -12.30 -23.53
C ALA A 851 -15.63 -12.04 -22.61
N VAL A 852 -16.80 -11.75 -23.19
CA VAL A 852 -18.05 -11.47 -22.47
C VAL A 852 -19.26 -11.84 -23.35
N ARG A 853 -20.36 -12.34 -22.77
CA ARG A 853 -21.60 -12.55 -23.54
C ARG A 853 -22.21 -11.23 -23.99
N ALA A 854 -22.71 -11.16 -25.22
CA ALA A 854 -23.30 -9.95 -25.79
C ALA A 854 -24.47 -9.42 -24.94
N GLU A 855 -25.29 -10.31 -24.38
CA GLU A 855 -26.38 -9.97 -23.46
C GLU A 855 -25.86 -9.25 -22.19
N VAL A 856 -24.75 -9.70 -21.61
CA VAL A 856 -24.17 -9.14 -20.38
C VAL A 856 -23.53 -7.79 -20.67
N TYR A 857 -22.83 -7.68 -21.81
CA TYR A 857 -22.27 -6.41 -22.29
C TYR A 857 -23.36 -5.34 -22.48
N ALA A 858 -24.47 -5.71 -23.11
CA ALA A 858 -25.63 -4.84 -23.29
C ALA A 858 -26.30 -4.49 -21.94
N GLN A 859 -26.46 -5.47 -21.05
CA GLN A 859 -27.10 -5.29 -19.74
C GLN A 859 -26.37 -4.28 -18.84
N VAL A 860 -25.04 -4.25 -18.86
CA VAL A 860 -24.26 -3.23 -18.12
C VAL A 860 -24.06 -1.91 -18.88
N GLY A 861 -24.54 -1.80 -20.12
CA GLY A 861 -24.40 -0.60 -20.96
C GLY A 861 -23.01 -0.42 -21.60
N GLY A 862 -22.27 -1.51 -21.84
CA GLY A 862 -20.95 -1.50 -22.47
C GLY A 862 -19.83 -0.88 -21.63
N LEU A 863 -18.74 -0.45 -22.28
CA LEU A 863 -17.65 0.29 -21.62
C LEU A 863 -18.06 1.75 -21.35
N ASN A 864 -17.58 2.34 -20.25
CA ASN A 864 -17.88 3.74 -19.91
C ASN A 864 -17.11 4.72 -20.80
N GLU A 865 -17.64 4.98 -22.00
CA GLU A 865 -17.04 5.90 -22.97
C GLU A 865 -17.10 7.39 -22.59
N ARG A 866 -17.90 7.76 -21.58
CA ARG A 866 -18.03 9.16 -21.13
C ARG A 866 -16.91 9.55 -20.16
N ASP A 867 -16.67 8.71 -19.14
CA ASP A 867 -15.76 9.05 -18.04
C ASP A 867 -14.42 8.30 -18.11
N LEU A 868 -14.34 7.21 -18.88
CA LEU A 868 -13.18 6.31 -18.98
C LEU A 868 -12.87 5.98 -20.45
N SER A 869 -12.38 6.99 -21.18
CA SER A 869 -12.07 6.87 -22.61
C SER A 869 -10.88 5.96 -22.95
N ILE A 870 -9.87 5.86 -22.08
CA ILE A 870 -8.59 5.19 -22.37
C ILE A 870 -8.11 4.33 -21.18
N ALA A 871 -8.09 4.86 -19.96
CA ALA A 871 -7.64 4.12 -18.77
C ALA A 871 -8.81 3.53 -17.96
N PHE A 872 -8.55 2.40 -17.28
CA PHE A 872 -9.44 1.75 -16.28
C PHE A 872 -10.85 1.30 -16.75
N ASN A 873 -11.20 1.46 -18.03
CA ASN A 873 -12.50 1.08 -18.57
C ASN A 873 -12.81 -0.42 -18.41
N ASP A 874 -11.78 -1.26 -18.53
CA ASP A 874 -11.82 -2.71 -18.33
C ASP A 874 -12.08 -3.08 -16.85
N ILE A 875 -11.44 -2.37 -15.92
CA ILE A 875 -11.65 -2.54 -14.47
C ILE A 875 -13.07 -2.09 -14.07
N ASP A 876 -13.51 -0.92 -14.53
CA ASP A 876 -14.88 -0.43 -14.29
C ASP A 876 -15.93 -1.39 -14.84
N PHE A 877 -15.73 -1.90 -16.05
CA PHE A 877 -16.62 -2.88 -16.66
C PHE A 877 -16.68 -4.19 -15.86
N CYS A 878 -15.53 -4.75 -15.48
CA CYS A 878 -15.46 -5.93 -14.63
C CYS A 878 -16.20 -5.72 -13.29
N LEU A 879 -16.09 -4.53 -12.70
CA LEU A 879 -16.77 -4.19 -11.45
C LEU A 879 -18.29 -4.04 -11.63
N ARG A 880 -18.77 -3.42 -12.71
CA ARG A 880 -20.22 -3.39 -13.03
C ARG A 880 -20.80 -4.77 -13.33
N VAL A 881 -20.07 -5.63 -14.03
CA VAL A 881 -20.49 -7.02 -14.25
C VAL A 881 -20.62 -7.78 -12.92
N ARG A 882 -19.72 -7.53 -11.96
CA ARG A 882 -19.82 -8.11 -10.61
C ARG A 882 -20.99 -7.58 -9.78
N GLU A 883 -21.46 -6.35 -10.02
CA GLU A 883 -22.70 -5.85 -9.40
C GLU A 883 -23.96 -6.63 -9.87
N LEU A 884 -23.88 -7.38 -10.98
CA LEU A 884 -24.91 -8.34 -11.42
C LEU A 884 -24.77 -9.74 -10.77
N ASN A 885 -23.89 -9.91 -9.79
CA ASN A 885 -23.49 -11.21 -9.20
C ASN A 885 -22.82 -12.19 -10.19
N LEU A 886 -22.34 -11.70 -11.33
CA LEU A 886 -21.59 -12.50 -12.30
C LEU A 886 -20.09 -12.51 -11.97
N ARG A 887 -19.44 -13.65 -12.23
CA ARG A 887 -18.01 -13.85 -11.93
C ARG A 887 -17.11 -13.30 -13.03
N VAL A 888 -15.96 -12.75 -12.64
CA VAL A 888 -14.84 -12.48 -13.55
C VAL A 888 -13.84 -13.61 -13.37
N VAL A 889 -13.52 -14.33 -14.44
CA VAL A 889 -12.63 -15.50 -14.45
C VAL A 889 -11.34 -15.15 -15.18
N TRP A 890 -10.21 -15.59 -14.62
CA TRP A 890 -8.96 -15.70 -15.37
C TRP A 890 -8.64 -17.17 -15.60
N THR A 891 -8.30 -17.52 -16.84
CA THR A 891 -7.86 -18.87 -17.20
C THR A 891 -6.37 -18.86 -17.61
N PRO A 892 -5.53 -19.71 -17.00
CA PRO A 892 -4.14 -19.87 -17.42
C PRO A 892 -4.02 -20.54 -18.79
N HIS A 893 -5.07 -21.20 -19.28
CA HIS A 893 -5.02 -22.10 -20.42
C HIS A 893 -5.33 -21.45 -21.78
N ALA A 894 -5.63 -20.15 -21.81
CA ALA A 894 -5.62 -19.35 -23.02
C ALA A 894 -4.37 -18.46 -22.98
N GLU A 895 -3.38 -18.76 -23.82
CA GLU A 895 -2.10 -18.03 -23.83
C GLU A 895 -1.93 -17.20 -25.10
N LEU A 896 -1.69 -15.89 -24.93
CA LEU A 896 -1.48 -14.94 -26.02
C LEU A 896 -0.23 -14.06 -25.77
N ILE A 897 0.40 -13.58 -26.84
CA ILE A 897 1.43 -12.52 -26.77
C ILE A 897 0.74 -11.17 -26.95
N HIS A 898 1.15 -10.17 -26.18
CA HIS A 898 0.69 -8.78 -26.33
C HIS A 898 1.90 -7.84 -26.46
N ARG A 899 2.02 -7.13 -27.57
CA ARG A 899 3.17 -6.24 -27.89
C ARG A 899 2.96 -4.81 -27.40
N GLU A 900 2.54 -4.68 -26.13
CA GLU A 900 2.13 -3.44 -25.48
C GLU A 900 3.04 -2.23 -25.77
N SER A 901 2.41 -1.05 -25.88
CA SER A 901 3.04 0.24 -26.22
C SER A 901 3.47 0.43 -27.68
N SER A 902 3.18 -0.51 -28.59
CA SER A 902 3.46 -0.32 -30.03
C SER A 902 2.62 0.80 -30.68
N SER A 903 1.40 1.05 -30.18
CA SER A 903 0.45 2.02 -30.77
C SER A 903 0.16 3.28 -29.95
N ARG A 904 0.27 3.24 -28.61
CA ARG A 904 -0.24 4.31 -27.72
C ARG A 904 0.77 5.42 -27.38
N GLY A 905 2.08 5.16 -27.50
CA GLY A 905 3.12 6.04 -26.97
C GLY A 905 3.09 6.17 -25.44
N LEU A 906 3.83 7.14 -24.89
CA LEU A 906 3.86 7.42 -23.45
C LEU A 906 2.75 8.42 -23.04
N GLU A 907 2.49 8.54 -21.73
CA GLU A 907 1.66 9.62 -21.15
C GLU A 907 2.49 10.92 -20.99
N ASP A 908 2.97 11.41 -22.12
CA ASP A 908 4.02 12.43 -22.25
C ASP A 908 3.51 13.88 -22.46
N THR A 909 2.21 14.08 -22.70
CA THR A 909 1.59 15.41 -22.85
C THR A 909 0.68 15.78 -21.68
N GLU A 910 0.57 17.09 -21.39
CA GLU A 910 -0.29 17.62 -20.32
C GLU A 910 -1.77 17.20 -20.49
N GLU A 911 -2.27 17.13 -21.73
CA GLU A 911 -3.63 16.69 -22.05
C GLU A 911 -3.85 15.21 -21.72
N LYS A 912 -2.92 14.32 -22.10
CA LYS A 912 -2.98 12.89 -21.76
C LYS A 912 -2.97 12.70 -20.24
N GLN A 913 -2.11 13.44 -19.54
CA GLN A 913 -2.02 13.39 -18.08
C GLN A 913 -3.28 13.96 -17.42
N GLY A 914 -3.84 15.06 -17.92
CA GLY A 914 -5.08 15.66 -17.42
C GLY A 914 -6.27 14.70 -17.51
N ARG A 915 -6.41 14.02 -18.66
CA ARG A 915 -7.38 12.93 -18.86
C ARG A 915 -7.16 11.79 -17.88
N PHE A 916 -5.94 11.24 -17.79
CA PHE A 916 -5.64 10.14 -16.86
C PHE A 916 -5.98 10.49 -15.41
N HIS A 917 -5.68 11.72 -14.95
CA HIS A 917 -6.06 12.19 -13.62
C HIS A 917 -7.57 12.34 -13.43
N GLN A 918 -8.36 12.55 -14.48
CA GLN A 918 -9.83 12.54 -14.42
C GLN A 918 -10.37 11.11 -14.34
N GLU A 919 -9.86 10.20 -15.18
CA GLU A 919 -10.20 8.77 -15.19
C GLU A 919 -9.88 8.13 -13.81
N LEU A 920 -8.70 8.44 -13.25
CA LEU A 920 -8.28 8.02 -11.91
C LEU A 920 -9.23 8.53 -10.81
N ARG A 921 -9.63 9.82 -10.88
CA ARG A 921 -10.57 10.41 -9.91
C ARG A 921 -11.96 9.78 -9.98
N TYR A 922 -12.45 9.46 -11.18
CA TYR A 922 -13.71 8.71 -11.35
C TYR A 922 -13.62 7.36 -10.61
N MET A 923 -12.57 6.58 -10.87
CA MET A 923 -12.39 5.26 -10.25
C MET A 923 -12.29 5.34 -8.72
N GLN A 924 -11.50 6.28 -8.19
CA GLN A 924 -11.37 6.48 -6.73
C GLN A 924 -12.67 6.92 -6.05
N GLN A 925 -13.59 7.55 -6.79
CA GLN A 925 -14.90 7.97 -6.27
C GLN A 925 -15.95 6.86 -6.40
N ARG A 926 -16.10 6.27 -7.59
CA ARG A 926 -17.13 5.25 -7.89
C ARG A 926 -16.84 3.89 -7.25
N TRP A 927 -15.56 3.51 -7.19
CA TRP A 927 -15.12 2.17 -6.78
C TRP A 927 -14.31 2.15 -5.48
N ARG A 928 -14.50 3.18 -4.65
CA ARG A 928 -13.78 3.39 -3.39
C ARG A 928 -13.69 2.14 -2.50
N GLU A 929 -14.79 1.41 -2.31
CA GLU A 929 -14.81 0.25 -1.41
C GLU A 929 -14.21 -1.02 -2.06
N PRO A 930 -14.54 -1.41 -3.31
CA PRO A 930 -13.82 -2.48 -4.02
C PRO A 930 -12.31 -2.23 -4.19
N LEU A 931 -11.86 -0.97 -4.24
CA LEU A 931 -10.45 -0.62 -4.24
C LEU A 931 -9.77 -0.82 -2.88
N ARG A 932 -10.52 -0.84 -1.78
CA ARG A 932 -9.99 -1.04 -0.42
C ARG A 932 -9.97 -2.50 0.01
N ASP A 933 -11.01 -3.25 -0.36
CA ASP A 933 -11.18 -4.66 -0.04
C ASP A 933 -11.49 -5.46 -1.33
N ASP A 934 -10.42 -5.89 -2.00
CA ASP A 934 -10.49 -6.83 -3.11
C ASP A 934 -10.82 -8.23 -2.54
N PRO A 935 -11.98 -8.83 -2.87
CA PRO A 935 -12.38 -10.09 -2.27
C PRO A 935 -11.46 -11.25 -2.66
N PHE A 936 -10.73 -11.14 -3.78
CA PHE A 936 -9.83 -12.18 -4.26
C PHE A 936 -8.37 -11.96 -3.81
N TYR A 937 -8.08 -10.87 -3.09
CA TYR A 937 -6.75 -10.56 -2.58
C TYR A 937 -6.71 -10.33 -1.07
N ASN A 938 -6.08 -11.24 -0.34
CA ASN A 938 -6.17 -11.28 1.12
C ASN A 938 -5.54 -10.03 1.80
N PRO A 939 -6.19 -9.43 2.82
CA PRO A 939 -5.70 -8.23 3.51
C PRO A 939 -4.37 -8.41 4.29
N ASN A 940 -3.92 -9.65 4.51
CA ASN A 940 -2.60 -9.97 5.06
C ASN A 940 -1.47 -9.89 4.01
N LEU A 941 -1.80 -9.74 2.72
CA LEU A 941 -0.84 -9.63 1.61
C LEU A 941 -0.63 -8.17 1.18
N ASP A 942 0.61 -7.83 0.79
CA ASP A 942 1.04 -6.47 0.43
C ASP A 942 0.36 -5.95 -0.85
N LEU A 943 0.15 -4.63 -0.96
CA LEU A 943 -0.45 -3.97 -2.13
C LEU A 943 0.48 -2.95 -2.81
N THR A 944 1.68 -2.70 -2.28
CA THR A 944 2.54 -1.59 -2.77
C THR A 944 3.74 -2.04 -3.58
N ASP A 945 4.56 -2.93 -3.03
CA ASP A 945 5.91 -3.19 -3.55
C ASP A 945 6.06 -4.61 -4.09
N GLU A 946 5.53 -5.61 -3.37
CA GLU A 946 5.66 -7.03 -3.74
C GLU A 946 4.32 -7.77 -3.49
N LEU A 947 3.47 -7.85 -4.52
CA LEU A 947 2.24 -8.66 -4.47
C LEU A 947 2.54 -10.11 -4.06
N PHE A 948 1.59 -10.73 -3.36
CA PHE A 948 1.67 -12.06 -2.76
C PHE A 948 2.79 -12.23 -1.72
N THR A 949 3.28 -11.13 -1.14
CA THR A 949 4.13 -11.14 0.07
C THR A 949 3.40 -10.56 1.28
N LEU A 950 3.97 -10.70 2.47
CA LEU A 950 3.37 -10.27 3.74
C LEU A 950 3.24 -8.73 3.85
N ALA A 951 2.03 -8.24 4.13
CA ALA A 951 1.77 -6.84 4.46
C ALA A 951 2.29 -6.45 5.85
N PHE A 952 2.81 -5.22 6.00
CA PHE A 952 3.30 -4.66 7.26
C PHE A 952 2.83 -3.20 7.44
N PRO A 953 1.68 -2.94 8.09
CA PRO A 953 0.77 -3.89 8.72
C PRO A 953 -0.20 -4.57 7.73
N PRO A 954 -0.83 -5.69 8.13
CA PRO A 954 -2.05 -6.19 7.51
C PRO A 954 -3.18 -5.16 7.50
N ARG A 955 -4.04 -5.20 6.48
CA ARG A 955 -5.25 -4.37 6.38
C ARG A 955 -6.42 -4.96 7.17
N LEU A 956 -6.17 -5.36 8.42
CA LEU A 956 -7.15 -5.98 9.31
C LEU A 956 -7.26 -5.25 10.64
N HIS A 957 -8.50 -5.00 11.06
CA HIS A 957 -8.80 -4.52 12.41
C HIS A 957 -9.23 -5.69 13.30
N ALA A 958 -8.72 -5.68 14.54
CA ALA A 958 -8.99 -6.73 15.53
C ALA A 958 -10.34 -6.49 16.22
N PRO A 959 -11.39 -7.31 15.98
CA PRO A 959 -12.77 -6.92 16.34
C PRO A 959 -13.01 -6.71 17.85
N TRP A 960 -12.23 -7.39 18.71
CA TRP A 960 -12.29 -7.20 20.16
C TRP A 960 -11.78 -5.83 20.61
N LYS A 961 -10.85 -5.21 19.86
CA LYS A 961 -10.36 -3.85 20.14
C LYS A 961 -11.42 -2.82 19.79
N ASP A 962 -12.20 -3.05 18.74
CA ASP A 962 -13.28 -2.16 18.32
C ASP A 962 -14.47 -2.22 19.26
N PHE A 963 -14.84 -3.44 19.69
CA PHE A 963 -15.82 -3.67 20.75
C PHE A 963 -15.44 -2.97 22.07
N ASP A 964 -14.18 -3.11 22.52
CA ASP A 964 -13.68 -2.40 23.72
C ASP A 964 -13.65 -0.87 23.52
N ARG A 965 -13.28 -0.37 22.33
CA ARG A 965 -13.31 1.06 21.98
C ARG A 965 -14.75 1.61 22.08
N ALA A 966 -15.73 0.91 21.50
CA ALA A 966 -17.14 1.30 21.54
C ALA A 966 -17.73 1.31 22.96
N ASN A 967 -17.47 0.28 23.77
CA ASN A 967 -17.95 0.21 25.15
C ASN A 967 -17.30 1.25 26.08
N LYS A 968 -16.04 1.62 25.84
CA LYS A 968 -15.39 2.75 26.55
C LYS A 968 -16.00 4.11 26.17
N ALA A 969 -16.50 4.26 24.94
CA ALA A 969 -17.13 5.51 24.49
C ALA A 969 -18.56 5.70 25.01
N THR A 970 -19.32 4.63 25.24
CA THR A 970 -20.73 4.67 25.67
C THR A 970 -20.94 4.77 27.19
N GLY A 971 -19.87 4.97 27.98
CA GLY A 971 -19.97 5.27 29.41
C GLY A 971 -20.43 4.12 30.32
N LYS A 972 -20.74 2.92 29.78
CA LYS A 972 -21.09 1.71 30.55
C LYS A 972 -19.86 1.06 31.24
N GLY A 973 -18.91 1.87 31.70
CA GLY A 973 -17.75 1.49 32.48
C GLY A 973 -18.08 1.26 33.95
N GLY A 974 -19.06 0.40 34.25
CA GLY A 974 -19.26 -0.09 35.60
C GLY A 974 -18.01 -0.83 36.07
N SER A 975 -17.44 -0.43 37.21
CA SER A 975 -16.29 -1.12 37.78
C SER A 975 -16.65 -2.57 38.08
N PRO A 976 -15.85 -3.57 37.65
CA PRO A 976 -15.94 -4.88 38.28
C PRO A 976 -15.50 -4.69 39.73
N ASN A 977 -16.39 -4.98 40.68
CA ASN A 977 -15.93 -5.23 42.04
C ASN A 977 -15.01 -6.46 42.00
N ASN A 978 -13.88 -6.37 42.69
CA ASN A 978 -13.17 -7.58 43.11
C ASN A 978 -14.03 -8.25 44.20
N GLY A 979 -14.35 -9.52 44.00
CA GLY A 979 -15.15 -10.32 44.93
C GLY A 979 -15.32 -11.71 44.33
N ASP A 980 -14.50 -12.63 44.84
CA ASP A 980 -14.47 -14.09 44.66
C ASP A 980 -14.32 -14.68 43.24
#